data_AF-A0A7V4ZYX0-F1
#
_entry.id   AF-A0A7V4ZYX0-F1
#
_cell.length_a   1.000
_cell.length_b   1.000
_cell.length_c   1.000
_cell.angle_alpha   90.00
_cell.angle_beta   90.00
_cell.angle_gamma   90.00
#
_symmetry.space_group_name_H-M   'P 1'
#
loop_
_entity.id
_entity.type
_entity.pdbx_description
1 polymer ?
#
loop_
_entity_poly.entity_id
_entity_poly.type
_entity_poly.pdbx_seq_one_letter_code
_entity_poly.pdbx_strand_id
1 'polypeptide(L)'
;MADFIRRLTPALEERIQRNHSLNIDTFIIPSPYIKDEELEKDYEHSYVWEEEGEILGYLLVYSNPERSRFHLYKQVTSPFGRGKGIGSAFIRRLASEVRSDALLYLFVWEKQQEAVLFFAKKGFSVLDRIVYRGLVFIHMVCRASDLKESEGGEETSASFAEELGKTRHDARKTIRLLSDMVDRLSVDNCHKIIEDINRETTALINMLNAYRDSVERFHEVNIKALLLERILPFIELSPVPCEVKLIVKGRIPEAYGPYLDYGRALINLASNALDAIKEAGRRGKITIELKEEKDHILLTFADNGVGIEPERLTPGEDGLPRFVGRTTKGKSSPVPVTEPVTFPKEASEVLGTPFAGKSVKSIKSGEFGKPASGQGIGTRQIFAVFGKENIRVESRLGKGTRWKIRLPKKPPGDATFLKEFELRYREFTELTEQLDREPVTSRKVLGPFIWRHRKMEVFLWDLILHFSRYHNIREIFRTFLSFQQGYLTEEGLREYVEGLRADRLEFRQWLFDIAVRVRNDQEYIETHAPFEEYGGILFKSYGQATDRTVIFTMDPTTGRFMATDRKLAEHLDFVPYLKKSREDLLRGEFSGDVSDPKRPLMLGVWSVLGEEDARGKVALVREGARSLLRMGIKREKRLGFYSSTFVQGATDLNTYITLTLGELADMPDGELERYLVCVEEEWIGGLASD
;
A
#
# COMPACT_ATOMS: atom_id res chain seq x y z
N MET A 1 20.10 -10.29 5.38
CA MET A 1 19.14 -10.73 4.34
C MET A 1 19.25 -12.22 4.02
N ALA A 2 20.45 -12.81 3.89
CA ALA A 2 20.61 -14.24 3.59
C ALA A 2 20.01 -15.18 4.66
N ASP A 3 19.87 -14.72 5.91
CA ASP A 3 19.42 -15.56 7.03
C ASP A 3 17.95 -15.99 6.99
N PHE A 4 17.12 -15.35 6.15
CA PHE A 4 15.68 -15.66 6.02
C PHE A 4 15.37 -16.60 4.86
N ILE A 5 16.33 -16.88 3.97
CA ILE A 5 16.13 -17.76 2.83
C ILE A 5 16.45 -19.20 3.23
N ARG A 6 15.48 -20.10 3.05
CA ARG A 6 15.63 -21.54 3.30
C ARG A 6 15.32 -22.32 2.03
N ARG A 7 15.92 -23.50 1.88
CA ARG A 7 15.56 -24.42 0.78
C ARG A 7 14.12 -24.88 0.95
N LEU A 8 13.38 -24.96 -0.16
CA LEU A 8 12.05 -25.53 -0.19
C LEU A 8 12.16 -27.03 0.13
N THR A 9 11.24 -27.52 0.96
CA THR A 9 11.10 -28.95 1.25
C THR A 9 9.66 -29.36 0.96
N PRO A 10 9.36 -30.66 0.76
CA PRO A 10 7.98 -31.11 0.58
C PRO A 10 7.03 -30.65 1.69
N ALA A 11 7.50 -30.63 2.95
CA ALA A 11 6.72 -30.14 4.08
C ALA A 11 6.46 -28.61 4.02
N LEU A 12 7.45 -27.82 3.58
CA LEU A 12 7.26 -26.38 3.37
C LEU A 12 6.34 -26.08 2.19
N GLU A 13 6.43 -26.88 1.14
CA GLU A 13 5.55 -26.76 -0.01
C GLU A 13 4.09 -27.07 0.35
N GLU A 14 3.85 -28.13 1.13
CA GLU A 14 2.51 -28.45 1.62
C GLU A 14 1.96 -27.30 2.48
N ARG A 15 2.80 -26.64 3.29
CA ARG A 15 2.44 -25.42 4.02
C ARG A 15 2.09 -24.26 3.08
N ILE A 16 2.81 -24.12 1.96
CA ILE A 16 2.54 -23.08 0.95
C ILE A 16 1.21 -23.34 0.24
N GLN A 17 0.92 -24.58 -0.16
CA GLN A 17 -0.33 -24.95 -0.83
C GLN A 17 -1.57 -24.68 0.05
N ARG A 18 -1.44 -24.86 1.35
CA ARG A 18 -2.52 -24.57 2.31
C ARG A 18 -2.60 -23.08 2.69
N ASN A 19 -1.62 -22.25 2.30
CA ASN A 19 -1.62 -20.81 2.59
C ASN A 19 -2.21 -20.01 1.43
N HIS A 20 -3.44 -19.51 1.57
CA HIS A 20 -4.13 -18.77 0.49
C HIS A 20 -3.37 -17.51 0.02
N SER A 21 -2.60 -16.86 0.91
CA SER A 21 -1.81 -15.68 0.56
C SER A 21 -0.58 -15.99 -0.31
N LEU A 22 -0.20 -17.28 -0.40
CA LEU A 22 0.95 -17.76 -1.16
C LEU A 22 0.60 -18.80 -2.21
N ASN A 23 -0.55 -19.48 -2.12
CA ASN A 23 -0.91 -20.56 -3.02
C ASN A 23 -1.37 -20.02 -4.38
N ILE A 24 -0.49 -19.36 -5.13
CA ILE A 24 -0.73 -18.82 -6.49
C ILE A 24 -0.73 -19.98 -7.47
N ASP A 25 -1.77 -20.81 -7.40
CA ASP A 25 -2.04 -21.76 -8.46
C ASP A 25 -2.41 -21.00 -9.73
N THR A 26 -1.63 -21.32 -10.75
CA THR A 26 -1.40 -20.46 -11.90
C THR A 26 -1.88 -21.26 -13.08
N PHE A 27 -3.19 -21.24 -13.32
CA PHE A 27 -3.74 -21.76 -14.57
C PHE A 27 -3.14 -21.04 -15.79
N ILE A 28 -2.60 -19.84 -15.55
CA ILE A 28 -1.96 -18.95 -16.50
C ILE A 28 -0.51 -19.36 -16.79
N ILE A 29 0.29 -19.89 -15.85
CA ILE A 29 1.71 -20.19 -16.18
C ILE A 29 1.79 -21.44 -17.07
N PRO A 30 2.54 -21.39 -18.19
CA PRO A 30 2.78 -22.56 -19.02
C PRO A 30 3.33 -23.73 -18.22
N SER A 31 2.92 -24.96 -18.58
CA SER A 31 3.50 -26.18 -18.00
C SER A 31 5.03 -26.09 -17.98
N PRO A 32 5.72 -26.51 -16.90
CA PRO A 32 7.18 -26.46 -16.87
C PRO A 32 7.79 -27.29 -18.01
N TYR A 33 7.08 -28.32 -18.45
CA TYR A 33 7.49 -29.24 -19.52
C TYR A 33 7.27 -28.71 -20.95
N ILE A 34 6.76 -27.48 -21.13
CA ILE A 34 6.34 -27.00 -22.46
C ILE A 34 7.47 -26.87 -23.49
N LYS A 35 8.72 -26.67 -23.02
CA LYS A 35 9.92 -26.65 -23.88
C LYS A 35 10.92 -27.76 -23.57
N ASP A 36 10.85 -28.34 -22.38
CA ASP A 36 11.85 -29.30 -21.90
C ASP A 36 11.14 -30.36 -21.04
N GLU A 37 10.86 -31.51 -21.64
CA GLU A 37 10.15 -32.63 -21.00
C GLU A 37 11.00 -33.32 -19.93
N GLU A 38 12.32 -33.13 -19.96
CA GLU A 38 13.28 -33.73 -19.04
C GLU A 38 13.44 -32.92 -17.74
N LEU A 39 12.75 -31.79 -17.61
CA LEU A 39 12.82 -30.99 -16.40
C LEU A 39 12.26 -31.75 -15.20
N GLU A 40 13.02 -31.78 -14.12
CA GLU A 40 12.55 -32.27 -12.83
C GLU A 40 12.49 -31.13 -11.83
N LYS A 41 11.60 -31.28 -10.85
CA LYS A 41 11.44 -30.30 -9.80
C LYS A 41 12.69 -30.27 -8.91
N ASP A 42 13.31 -29.10 -8.80
CA ASP A 42 14.59 -28.94 -8.11
C ASP A 42 14.40 -28.32 -6.73
N TYR A 43 14.28 -29.15 -5.69
CA TYR A 43 14.19 -28.67 -4.30
C TYR A 43 15.50 -28.07 -3.78
N GLU A 44 16.66 -28.39 -4.37
CA GLU A 44 17.94 -27.86 -3.91
C GLU A 44 18.09 -26.38 -4.26
N HIS A 45 17.52 -25.98 -5.40
CA HIS A 45 17.53 -24.62 -5.94
C HIS A 45 16.17 -23.92 -5.85
N SER A 46 15.20 -24.53 -5.18
CA SER A 46 13.94 -23.88 -4.79
C SER A 46 14.05 -23.33 -3.37
N TYR A 47 13.43 -22.18 -3.12
CA TYR A 47 13.61 -21.44 -1.87
C TYR A 47 12.31 -20.93 -1.29
N VAL A 48 12.30 -20.71 0.02
CA VAL A 48 11.27 -19.98 0.76
C VAL A 48 11.91 -18.85 1.56
N TRP A 49 11.18 -17.75 1.73
CA TRP A 49 11.53 -16.70 2.68
C TRP A 49 10.70 -16.91 3.94
N GLU A 50 11.34 -17.29 5.04
CA GLU A 50 10.68 -17.57 6.31
C GLU A 50 11.21 -16.62 7.40
N GLU A 51 10.31 -15.83 7.97
CA GLU A 51 10.59 -14.84 9.02
C GLU A 51 9.67 -15.13 10.21
N GLU A 52 10.25 -15.42 11.38
CA GLU A 52 9.50 -15.77 12.60
C GLU A 52 8.45 -16.90 12.42
N GLY A 53 8.70 -17.82 11.47
CA GLY A 53 7.81 -18.95 11.15
C GLY A 53 6.72 -18.63 10.11
N GLU A 54 6.56 -17.36 9.71
CA GLU A 54 5.70 -16.93 8.62
C GLU A 54 6.45 -17.05 7.29
N ILE A 55 5.84 -17.69 6.29
CA ILE A 55 6.37 -17.73 4.93
C ILE A 55 5.91 -16.46 4.22
N LEU A 56 6.85 -15.64 3.74
CA LEU A 56 6.56 -14.37 3.07
C LEU A 56 6.77 -14.42 1.56
N GLY A 57 7.30 -15.53 1.04
CA GLY A 57 7.46 -15.76 -0.39
C GLY A 57 8.16 -17.07 -0.68
N TYR A 58 8.13 -17.51 -1.93
CA TYR A 58 8.88 -18.67 -2.40
C TYR A 58 9.29 -18.53 -3.86
N LEU A 59 10.37 -19.23 -4.23
CA LEU A 59 10.80 -19.49 -5.58
C LEU A 59 10.76 -21.01 -5.81
N LEU A 60 10.04 -21.44 -6.84
CA LEU A 60 10.00 -22.82 -7.29
C LEU A 60 10.74 -22.95 -8.61
N VAL A 61 11.75 -23.83 -8.64
CA VAL A 61 12.65 -24.04 -9.77
C VAL A 61 12.54 -25.48 -10.27
N TYR A 62 12.62 -25.64 -11.59
CA TYR A 62 12.80 -26.93 -12.26
C TYR A 62 14.12 -26.92 -13.01
N SER A 63 14.81 -28.06 -13.07
CA SER A 63 16.11 -28.19 -13.74
C SER A 63 16.18 -29.44 -14.60
N ASN A 64 16.97 -29.41 -15.66
CA ASN A 64 17.30 -30.64 -16.39
C ASN A 64 18.28 -31.52 -15.58
N PRO A 65 18.42 -32.82 -15.89
CA PRO A 65 19.27 -33.74 -15.12
C PRO A 65 20.74 -33.30 -15.03
N GLU A 66 21.24 -32.62 -16.06
CA GLU A 66 22.62 -32.14 -16.14
C GLU A 66 22.84 -30.80 -15.40
N ARG A 67 21.77 -30.19 -14.87
CA ARG A 67 21.79 -28.90 -14.15
C ARG A 67 22.47 -27.78 -14.94
N SER A 68 22.23 -27.76 -16.25
CA SER A 68 22.69 -26.71 -17.16
C SER A 68 21.58 -25.71 -17.51
N ARG A 69 20.31 -26.07 -17.25
CA ARG A 69 19.12 -25.25 -17.49
C ARG A 69 18.23 -25.24 -16.25
N PHE A 70 17.80 -24.05 -15.84
CA PHE A 70 16.93 -23.82 -14.68
C PHE A 70 15.73 -22.96 -15.07
N HIS A 71 14.54 -23.53 -14.97
CA HIS A 71 13.27 -22.85 -15.17
C HIS A 71 12.79 -22.26 -13.84
N LEU A 72 12.73 -20.94 -13.76
CA LEU A 72 12.12 -20.20 -12.65
C LEU A 72 10.60 -20.27 -12.80
N TYR A 73 10.03 -21.41 -12.42
CA TYR A 73 8.64 -21.76 -12.70
C TYR A 73 7.63 -20.90 -11.93
N LYS A 74 7.86 -20.65 -10.63
CA LYS A 74 7.02 -19.73 -9.84
C LYS A 74 7.88 -18.87 -8.93
N GLN A 75 7.64 -17.56 -8.93
CA GLN A 75 8.17 -16.64 -7.94
C GLN A 75 7.02 -15.86 -7.30
N VAL A 76 6.80 -16.06 -6.01
CA VAL A 76 5.69 -15.46 -5.27
C VAL A 76 6.21 -14.68 -4.09
N THR A 77 5.66 -13.49 -3.88
CA THR A 77 5.90 -12.68 -2.68
C THR A 77 4.54 -12.31 -2.08
N SER A 78 4.36 -12.64 -0.82
CA SER A 78 3.17 -12.25 -0.03
C SER A 78 3.05 -10.72 -0.01
N PRO A 79 1.82 -10.16 -0.01
CA PRO A 79 1.59 -8.73 0.22
C PRO A 79 2.35 -8.21 1.45
N PHE A 80 2.46 -9.01 2.51
CA PHE A 80 3.16 -8.65 3.76
C PHE A 80 4.70 -8.65 3.65
N GLY A 81 5.25 -9.22 2.57
CA GLY A 81 6.68 -9.25 2.25
C GLY A 81 7.10 -8.30 1.12
N ARG A 82 6.16 -7.54 0.52
CA ARG A 82 6.47 -6.56 -0.53
C ARG A 82 7.42 -5.48 0.00
N GLY A 83 8.27 -4.94 -0.89
CA GLY A 83 9.28 -3.94 -0.54
C GLY A 83 10.57 -4.51 0.09
N LYS A 84 10.56 -5.72 0.68
CA LYS A 84 11.74 -6.34 1.32
C LYS A 84 12.78 -6.91 0.34
N GLY A 85 12.60 -6.71 -0.98
CA GLY A 85 13.53 -7.23 -1.99
C GLY A 85 13.55 -8.77 -2.15
N ILE A 86 12.55 -9.49 -1.64
CA ILE A 86 12.49 -10.96 -1.58
C ILE A 86 12.77 -11.62 -2.94
N GLY A 87 12.06 -11.19 -4.01
CA GLY A 87 12.26 -11.75 -5.34
C GLY A 87 13.68 -11.59 -5.89
N SER A 88 14.28 -10.40 -5.70
CA SER A 88 15.67 -10.17 -6.10
C SER A 88 16.65 -10.99 -5.27
N ALA A 89 16.33 -11.29 -4.01
CA ALA A 89 17.17 -12.11 -3.16
C ALA A 89 17.16 -13.59 -3.59
N PHE A 90 16.00 -14.13 -3.99
CA PHE A 90 15.93 -15.50 -4.52
C PHE A 90 16.74 -15.70 -5.80
N ILE A 91 16.59 -14.79 -6.77
CA ILE A 91 17.32 -14.90 -8.06
C ILE A 91 18.83 -14.82 -7.83
N ARG A 92 19.29 -13.93 -6.95
CA ARG A 92 20.73 -13.84 -6.59
C ARG A 92 21.23 -15.12 -5.93
N ARG A 93 20.45 -15.68 -5.01
CA ARG A 93 20.82 -16.94 -4.33
C ARG A 93 20.94 -18.08 -5.34
N LEU A 94 20.00 -18.18 -6.27
CA LEU A 94 20.04 -19.17 -7.35
C LEU A 94 21.31 -19.01 -8.19
N ALA A 95 21.55 -17.79 -8.70
CA ALA A 95 22.70 -17.50 -9.54
C ALA A 95 24.05 -17.78 -8.85
N SER A 96 24.13 -17.61 -7.52
CA SER A 96 25.35 -17.90 -6.77
C SER A 96 25.61 -19.39 -6.51
N GLU A 97 24.59 -20.25 -6.62
CA GLU A 97 24.69 -21.69 -6.34
C GLU A 97 24.88 -22.54 -7.60
N VAL A 98 24.48 -22.03 -8.77
CA VAL A 98 24.59 -22.74 -10.06
C VAL A 98 25.89 -22.42 -10.79
N ARG A 99 26.21 -23.21 -11.82
CA ARG A 99 27.36 -22.94 -12.69
C ARG A 99 27.19 -21.60 -13.42
N SER A 100 28.28 -20.86 -13.61
CA SER A 100 28.25 -19.55 -14.28
C SER A 100 27.69 -19.61 -15.72
N ASP A 101 27.88 -20.72 -16.42
CA ASP A 101 27.40 -20.96 -17.78
C ASP A 101 25.95 -21.49 -17.84
N ALA A 102 25.33 -21.79 -16.70
CA ALA A 102 23.97 -22.30 -16.64
C ALA A 102 22.95 -21.26 -17.13
N LEU A 103 21.92 -21.75 -17.82
CA LEU A 103 20.83 -20.94 -18.36
C LEU A 103 19.68 -20.87 -17.36
N LEU A 104 19.33 -19.66 -16.94
CA LEU A 104 18.15 -19.34 -16.16
C LEU A 104 17.06 -18.84 -17.12
N TYR A 105 15.84 -19.37 -17.05
CA TYR A 105 14.75 -18.92 -17.92
C TYR A 105 13.39 -18.97 -17.24
N LEU A 106 12.43 -18.25 -17.81
CA LEU A 106 11.06 -18.17 -17.35
C LEU A 106 10.08 -17.79 -18.47
N PHE A 107 8.80 -17.99 -18.19
CA PHE A 107 7.70 -17.50 -19.02
C PHE A 107 6.91 -16.42 -18.29
N VAL A 108 6.76 -15.26 -18.94
CA VAL A 108 5.98 -14.14 -18.41
C VAL A 108 4.82 -13.88 -19.36
N TRP A 109 3.61 -13.73 -18.84
CA TRP A 109 2.47 -13.40 -19.69
C TRP A 109 2.69 -12.03 -20.36
N GLU A 110 2.47 -11.90 -21.67
CA GLU A 110 2.81 -10.67 -22.41
C GLU A 110 2.11 -9.42 -21.87
N LYS A 111 0.92 -9.58 -21.29
CA LYS A 111 0.15 -8.49 -20.67
C LYS A 111 0.77 -8.02 -19.34
N GLN A 112 1.69 -8.78 -18.75
CA GLN A 112 2.46 -8.41 -17.55
C GLN A 112 3.77 -7.69 -17.90
N GLN A 113 3.69 -6.58 -18.65
CA GLN A 113 4.86 -5.83 -19.15
C GLN A 113 5.88 -5.45 -18.07
N GLU A 114 5.45 -5.15 -16.84
CA GLU A 114 6.39 -4.84 -15.75
C GLU A 114 7.22 -6.03 -15.27
N ALA A 115 6.64 -7.25 -15.28
CA ALA A 115 7.42 -8.43 -14.95
C ALA A 115 8.50 -8.64 -16.03
N VAL A 116 8.14 -8.42 -17.30
CA VAL A 116 9.09 -8.42 -18.42
C VAL A 116 10.20 -7.39 -18.18
N LEU A 117 9.86 -6.14 -17.84
CA LEU A 117 10.84 -5.09 -17.54
C LEU A 117 11.71 -5.41 -16.32
N PHE A 118 11.13 -6.00 -15.27
CA PHE A 118 11.84 -6.42 -14.07
C PHE A 118 12.92 -7.45 -14.41
N PHE A 119 12.57 -8.52 -15.11
CA PHE A 119 13.53 -9.55 -15.51
C PHE A 119 14.53 -9.02 -16.54
N ALA A 120 14.11 -8.15 -17.46
CA ALA A 120 15.01 -7.49 -18.41
C ALA A 120 16.09 -6.66 -17.72
N LYS A 121 15.73 -5.88 -16.69
CA LYS A 121 16.69 -5.12 -15.87
C LYS A 121 17.69 -6.03 -15.13
N LYS A 122 17.31 -7.28 -14.84
CA LYS A 122 18.18 -8.29 -14.19
C LYS A 122 19.07 -9.05 -15.18
N GLY A 123 19.02 -8.72 -16.47
CA GLY A 123 19.86 -9.33 -17.50
C GLY A 123 19.15 -10.39 -18.35
N PHE A 124 17.85 -10.66 -18.11
CA PHE A 124 17.10 -11.57 -18.97
C PHE A 124 16.79 -10.93 -20.32
N SER A 125 17.02 -11.69 -21.38
CA SER A 125 16.70 -11.31 -22.76
C SER A 125 15.46 -12.06 -23.23
N VAL A 126 14.65 -11.42 -24.08
CA VAL A 126 13.51 -12.08 -24.71
C VAL A 126 14.02 -12.99 -25.82
N LEU A 127 13.70 -14.28 -25.74
CA LEU A 127 14.10 -15.26 -26.76
C LEU A 127 12.99 -15.51 -27.79
N ASP A 128 11.75 -15.69 -27.33
CA ASP A 128 10.63 -16.16 -28.15
C ASP A 128 9.28 -15.85 -27.49
N ARG A 129 8.17 -16.05 -28.20
CA ARG A 129 6.81 -16.00 -27.66
C ARG A 129 6.11 -17.34 -27.88
N ILE A 130 5.42 -17.83 -26.87
CA ILE A 130 4.65 -19.09 -26.94
C ILE A 130 3.16 -18.81 -26.70
N VAL A 131 2.29 -19.53 -27.40
CA VAL A 131 0.86 -19.50 -27.15
C VAL A 131 0.49 -20.72 -26.31
N TYR A 132 -0.03 -20.50 -25.11
CA TYR A 132 -0.49 -21.56 -24.22
C TYR A 132 -1.90 -21.22 -23.73
N ARG A 133 -2.88 -22.10 -24.01
CA ARG A 133 -4.29 -21.91 -23.63
C ARG A 133 -4.88 -20.56 -24.07
N GLY A 134 -4.54 -20.10 -25.29
CA GLY A 134 -5.03 -18.83 -25.84
C GLY A 134 -4.40 -17.58 -25.19
N LEU A 135 -3.31 -17.75 -24.44
CA LEU A 135 -2.52 -16.68 -23.83
C LEU A 135 -1.11 -16.69 -24.43
N VAL A 136 -0.55 -15.51 -24.70
CA VAL A 136 0.79 -15.36 -25.27
C VAL A 136 1.79 -15.09 -24.14
N PHE A 137 2.79 -15.95 -23.98
CA PHE A 137 3.86 -15.79 -23.00
C PHE A 137 5.17 -15.44 -23.68
N ILE A 138 5.90 -14.53 -23.07
CA ILE A 138 7.24 -14.13 -23.45
C ILE A 138 8.21 -15.06 -22.72
N HIS A 139 9.00 -15.78 -23.50
CA HIS A 139 10.09 -16.61 -23.01
C HIS A 139 11.33 -15.75 -22.79
N MET A 140 11.79 -15.66 -21.55
CA MET A 140 12.93 -14.84 -21.16
C MET A 140 14.07 -15.72 -20.64
N VAL A 141 15.32 -15.43 -21.05
CA VAL A 141 16.51 -16.23 -20.73
C VAL A 141 17.71 -15.36 -20.33
N CYS A 142 18.51 -15.84 -19.39
CA CYS A 142 19.74 -15.22 -18.89
C CYS A 142 20.78 -16.31 -18.59
N ARG A 143 22.08 -16.05 -18.77
CA ARG A 143 23.12 -16.89 -18.15
C ARG A 143 23.34 -16.46 -16.70
N ALA A 144 23.65 -17.40 -15.82
CA ALA A 144 23.91 -17.08 -14.41
C ALA A 144 25.03 -16.01 -14.25
N SER A 145 26.05 -16.03 -15.11
CA SER A 145 27.13 -15.02 -15.16
C SER A 145 26.67 -13.62 -15.57
N ASP A 146 25.62 -13.54 -16.39
CA ASP A 146 25.18 -12.30 -17.04
C ASP A 146 24.14 -11.57 -16.17
N LEU A 147 23.82 -12.13 -15.01
CA LEU A 147 22.88 -11.57 -14.07
C LEU A 147 23.45 -10.26 -13.54
N LYS A 148 22.83 -9.15 -13.94
CA LYS A 148 23.31 -7.83 -13.53
C LYS A 148 23.04 -7.65 -12.05
N GLU A 149 24.09 -7.28 -11.31
CA GLU A 149 23.90 -6.59 -10.04
C GLU A 149 23.15 -5.30 -10.38
N SER A 150 21.86 -5.26 -10.06
CA SER A 150 21.33 -3.96 -9.68
C SER A 150 22.18 -3.58 -8.47
N GLU A 151 22.91 -2.46 -8.55
CA GLU A 151 23.27 -1.70 -7.35
C GLU A 151 22.05 -1.82 -6.45
N GLY A 152 22.23 -2.49 -5.30
CA GLY A 152 21.19 -2.50 -4.30
C GLY A 152 20.87 -1.03 -4.15
N GLY A 153 19.68 -0.61 -4.57
CA GLY A 153 19.25 0.74 -4.29
C GLY A 153 19.51 0.86 -2.81
N GLU A 154 20.47 1.72 -2.46
CA GLU A 154 20.55 2.22 -1.11
C GLU A 154 19.10 2.48 -0.73
N GLU A 155 18.69 2.05 0.45
CA GLU A 155 17.48 2.56 1.07
C GLU A 155 17.70 4.08 1.29
N THR A 156 17.83 4.87 0.23
CA THR A 156 17.34 6.22 0.19
C THR A 156 15.88 6.06 0.53
N SER A 157 15.56 6.37 1.78
CA SER A 157 14.21 6.56 2.31
C SER A 157 13.29 6.94 1.17
N ALA A 158 12.55 5.95 0.63
CA ALA A 158 11.69 6.18 -0.49
C ALA A 158 10.72 7.27 -0.05
N SER A 159 10.63 8.34 -0.83
CA SER A 159 9.68 9.39 -0.51
C SER A 159 8.31 8.75 -0.39
N PHE A 160 7.57 9.13 0.65
CA PHE A 160 6.19 8.69 0.88
C PHE A 160 5.33 8.71 -0.41
N ALA A 161 5.55 9.70 -1.28
CA ALA A 161 4.88 9.84 -2.58
C ALA A 161 5.25 8.76 -3.61
N GLU A 162 6.47 8.23 -3.57
CA GLU A 162 6.96 7.17 -4.46
C GLU A 162 6.40 5.81 -4.04
N GLU A 163 6.29 5.54 -2.73
CA GLU A 163 5.62 4.35 -2.19
C GLU A 163 4.11 4.39 -2.44
N LEU A 164 3.47 5.57 -2.27
CA LEU A 164 2.07 5.81 -2.64
C LEU A 164 1.82 5.59 -4.14
N GLY A 165 2.71 6.12 -4.98
CA GLY A 165 2.64 5.98 -6.43
C GLY A 165 2.73 4.52 -6.88
N LYS A 166 3.67 3.76 -6.30
CA LYS A 166 3.85 2.31 -6.54
C LYS A 166 2.62 1.51 -6.12
N THR A 167 2.08 1.76 -4.93
CA THR A 167 0.94 0.99 -4.41
C THR A 167 -0.35 1.27 -5.19
N ARG A 168 -0.59 2.53 -5.59
CA ARG A 168 -1.71 2.89 -6.47
C ARG A 168 -1.56 2.30 -7.87
N HIS A 169 -0.34 2.27 -8.40
CA HIS A 169 -0.03 1.64 -9.68
C HIS A 169 -0.31 0.13 -9.62
N ASP A 170 0.17 -0.55 -8.58
CA ASP A 170 -0.06 -1.96 -8.34
C ASP A 170 -1.56 -2.29 -8.19
N ALA A 171 -2.33 -1.45 -7.49
CA ALA A 171 -3.78 -1.66 -7.34
C ALA A 171 -4.53 -1.54 -8.69
N ARG A 172 -4.19 -0.52 -9.50
CA ARG A 172 -4.74 -0.38 -10.86
C ARG A 172 -4.37 -1.57 -11.75
N LYS A 173 -3.16 -2.10 -11.61
CA LYS A 173 -2.69 -3.28 -12.34
C LYS A 173 -3.48 -4.53 -11.97
N THR A 174 -3.72 -4.77 -10.69
CA THR A 174 -4.55 -5.90 -10.25
C THR A 174 -5.99 -5.76 -10.74
N ILE A 175 -6.56 -4.55 -10.75
CA ILE A 175 -7.91 -4.32 -11.31
C ILE A 175 -7.96 -4.62 -12.81
N ARG A 176 -6.96 -4.19 -13.59
CA ARG A 176 -6.87 -4.53 -15.03
C ARG A 176 -6.74 -6.03 -15.24
N LEU A 177 -5.90 -6.70 -14.45
CA LEU A 177 -5.76 -8.15 -14.47
C LEU A 177 -7.10 -8.86 -14.23
N LEU A 178 -7.86 -8.42 -13.20
CA LEU A 178 -9.19 -8.94 -12.90
C LEU A 178 -10.15 -8.74 -14.09
N SER A 179 -10.12 -7.58 -14.75
CA SER A 179 -10.92 -7.31 -15.94
C SER A 179 -10.57 -8.26 -17.09
N ASP A 180 -9.27 -8.37 -17.41
CA ASP A 180 -8.78 -9.27 -18.48
C ASP A 180 -9.15 -10.74 -18.22
N MET A 181 -9.26 -11.13 -16.94
CA MET A 181 -9.70 -12.47 -16.54
C MET A 181 -11.21 -12.66 -16.70
N VAL A 182 -12.02 -11.65 -16.34
CA VAL A 182 -13.47 -11.64 -16.55
C VAL A 182 -13.81 -11.75 -18.03
N ASP A 183 -13.10 -11.01 -18.90
CA ASP A 183 -13.32 -11.01 -20.35
C ASP A 183 -13.03 -12.37 -21.00
N ARG A 184 -12.28 -13.25 -20.31
CA ARG A 184 -11.92 -14.60 -20.75
C ARG A 184 -12.76 -15.70 -20.11
N LEU A 185 -13.80 -15.34 -19.34
CA LEU A 185 -14.74 -16.30 -18.78
C LEU A 185 -15.45 -17.09 -19.89
N SER A 186 -15.38 -18.40 -19.78
CA SER A 186 -16.07 -19.36 -20.63
C SER A 186 -16.64 -20.50 -19.76
N VAL A 187 -17.53 -21.30 -20.34
CA VAL A 187 -18.16 -22.42 -19.63
C VAL A 187 -17.11 -23.42 -19.12
N ASP A 188 -16.01 -23.60 -19.85
CA ASP A 188 -14.98 -24.60 -19.55
C ASP A 188 -13.95 -24.15 -18.49
N ASN A 189 -13.87 -22.85 -18.19
CA ASN A 189 -12.88 -22.27 -17.27
C ASN A 189 -13.47 -21.43 -16.12
N CYS A 190 -14.80 -21.32 -16.03
CA CYS A 190 -15.49 -20.39 -15.12
C CYS A 190 -15.14 -20.59 -13.63
N HIS A 191 -15.20 -21.82 -13.12
CA HIS A 191 -14.94 -22.11 -11.70
C HIS A 191 -13.53 -21.68 -11.29
N LYS A 192 -12.54 -21.87 -12.17
CA LYS A 192 -11.13 -21.53 -11.91
C LYS A 192 -10.87 -20.03 -12.01
N ILE A 193 -11.44 -19.36 -13.01
CA ILE A 193 -11.31 -17.90 -13.12
C ILE A 193 -11.99 -17.20 -11.93
N ILE A 194 -13.12 -17.72 -11.43
CA ILE A 194 -13.77 -17.18 -10.23
C ILE A 194 -12.88 -17.31 -8.99
N GLU A 195 -12.21 -18.45 -8.81
CA GLU A 195 -11.24 -18.65 -7.71
C GLU A 195 -10.07 -17.66 -7.80
N ASP A 196 -9.49 -17.50 -8.99
CA ASP A 196 -8.38 -16.57 -9.22
C ASP A 196 -8.82 -15.11 -9.02
N ILE A 197 -10.03 -14.73 -9.45
CA ILE A 197 -10.61 -13.40 -9.22
C ILE A 197 -10.77 -13.14 -7.72
N ASN A 198 -11.36 -14.07 -6.97
CA ASN A 198 -11.53 -13.93 -5.52
C ASN A 198 -10.18 -13.71 -4.83
N ARG A 199 -9.16 -14.40 -5.32
CA ARG A 199 -7.81 -14.38 -4.76
C ARG A 199 -7.03 -13.11 -5.09
N GLU A 200 -7.05 -12.65 -6.34
CA GLU A 200 -6.49 -11.34 -6.71
C GLU A 200 -7.25 -10.19 -6.03
N THR A 201 -8.55 -10.37 -5.78
CA THR A 201 -9.36 -9.43 -4.98
C THR A 201 -8.87 -9.38 -3.52
N THR A 202 -8.59 -10.52 -2.87
CA THR A 202 -7.99 -10.52 -1.52
C THR A 202 -6.61 -9.86 -1.51
N ALA A 203 -5.76 -10.14 -2.51
CA ALA A 203 -4.46 -9.49 -2.64
C ALA A 203 -4.57 -7.97 -2.82
N LEU A 204 -5.53 -7.53 -3.64
CA LEU A 204 -5.88 -6.12 -3.84
C LEU A 204 -6.36 -5.47 -2.53
N ILE A 205 -7.28 -6.10 -1.80
CA ILE A 205 -7.77 -5.58 -0.51
C ILE A 205 -6.61 -5.41 0.49
N ASN A 206 -5.72 -6.39 0.59
CA ASN A 206 -4.55 -6.31 1.47
C ASN A 206 -3.58 -5.20 1.05
N MET A 207 -3.38 -5.03 -0.25
CA MET A 207 -2.58 -3.94 -0.81
C MET A 207 -3.21 -2.57 -0.55
N LEU A 208 -4.53 -2.46 -0.69
CA LEU A 208 -5.30 -1.25 -0.40
C LEU A 208 -5.33 -0.93 1.09
N ASN A 209 -5.33 -1.93 1.97
CA ASN A 209 -5.17 -1.73 3.42
C ASN A 209 -3.76 -1.26 3.77
N ALA A 210 -2.72 -1.84 3.18
CA ALA A 210 -1.34 -1.35 3.34
C ALA A 210 -1.16 0.07 2.77
N TYR A 211 -1.82 0.37 1.64
CA TYR A 211 -1.92 1.71 1.09
C TYR A 211 -2.60 2.66 2.08
N ARG A 212 -3.72 2.23 2.67
CA ARG A 212 -4.44 3.02 3.65
C ARG A 212 -3.59 3.27 4.89
N ASP A 213 -2.85 2.30 5.39
CA ASP A 213 -1.87 2.51 6.48
C ASP A 213 -0.78 3.53 6.12
N SER A 214 -0.36 3.59 4.84
CA SER A 214 0.57 4.62 4.40
C SER A 214 -0.10 6.00 4.42
N VAL A 215 -1.31 6.14 3.88
CA VAL A 215 -2.04 7.42 3.77
C VAL A 215 -2.56 7.92 5.13
N GLU A 216 -3.13 7.02 5.93
CA GLU A 216 -3.69 7.23 7.25
C GLU A 216 -3.29 6.04 8.12
N ARG A 217 -2.25 6.22 8.94
CA ARG A 217 -1.70 5.16 9.80
C ARG A 217 -2.74 4.52 10.74
N PHE A 218 -3.85 5.19 11.03
CA PHE A 218 -4.94 4.66 11.83
C PHE A 218 -6.21 4.69 11.01
N HIS A 219 -6.80 3.53 10.75
CA HIS A 219 -8.03 3.45 9.99
C HIS A 219 -8.92 2.32 10.50
N GLU A 220 -10.11 2.16 9.93
CA GLU A 220 -11.01 1.06 10.28
C GLU A 220 -10.39 -0.29 9.86
N VAL A 221 -10.23 -1.20 10.80
CA VAL A 221 -9.63 -2.53 10.64
C VAL A 221 -10.64 -3.58 11.08
N ASN A 222 -11.02 -4.46 10.15
CA ASN A 222 -11.84 -5.62 10.45
C ASN A 222 -10.99 -6.73 11.10
N ILE A 223 -10.93 -6.73 12.43
CA ILE A 223 -10.15 -7.72 13.21
C ILE A 223 -10.64 -9.14 12.97
N LYS A 224 -11.94 -9.33 12.75
CA LYS A 224 -12.50 -10.65 12.45
C LYS A 224 -11.93 -11.18 11.12
N ALA A 225 -11.91 -10.36 10.08
CA ALA A 225 -11.31 -10.73 8.80
C ALA A 225 -9.80 -11.04 8.95
N LEU A 226 -9.07 -10.20 9.67
CA LEU A 226 -7.63 -10.41 9.93
C LEU A 226 -7.35 -11.74 10.66
N LEU A 227 -8.19 -12.12 11.63
CA LEU A 227 -8.09 -13.42 12.30
C LEU A 227 -8.35 -14.58 11.33
N LEU A 228 -9.43 -14.50 10.55
CA LEU A 228 -9.85 -15.57 9.63
C LEU A 228 -8.89 -15.75 8.46
N GLU A 229 -8.40 -14.65 7.88
CA GLU A 229 -7.64 -14.67 6.62
C GLU A 229 -6.14 -14.82 6.84
N ARG A 230 -5.63 -14.47 8.04
CA ARG A 230 -4.19 -14.48 8.33
C ARG A 230 -3.82 -15.35 9.52
N ILE A 231 -4.47 -15.16 10.66
CA ILE A 231 -4.02 -15.77 11.93
C ILE A 231 -4.43 -17.24 12.03
N LEU A 232 -5.66 -17.60 11.68
CA LEU A 232 -6.11 -18.99 11.67
C LEU A 232 -5.29 -19.83 10.69
N PRO A 233 -5.10 -19.41 9.40
CA PRO A 233 -4.21 -20.12 8.50
C PRO A 233 -2.80 -20.27 9.07
N PHE A 234 -2.21 -19.22 9.66
CA PHE A 234 -0.89 -19.32 10.28
C PHE A 234 -0.81 -20.41 11.36
N ILE A 235 -1.84 -20.53 12.20
CA ILE A 235 -1.89 -21.56 13.25
C ILE A 235 -2.11 -22.96 12.67
N GLU A 236 -3.03 -23.11 11.72
CA GLU A 236 -3.36 -24.39 11.08
C GLU A 236 -2.18 -24.96 10.26
N LEU A 237 -1.35 -24.07 9.72
CA LEU A 237 -0.13 -24.41 8.99
C LEU A 237 1.07 -24.72 9.89
N SER A 238 0.92 -24.56 11.20
CA SER A 238 1.97 -24.86 12.15
C SER A 238 2.17 -26.37 12.28
N PRO A 239 3.42 -26.86 12.42
CA PRO A 239 3.66 -28.27 12.73
C PRO A 239 3.19 -28.67 14.13
N VAL A 240 2.79 -27.71 14.97
CA VAL A 240 2.29 -27.98 16.33
C VAL A 240 0.80 -28.32 16.24
N PRO A 241 0.37 -29.56 16.54
CA PRO A 241 -1.03 -29.94 16.45
C PRO A 241 -1.86 -29.17 17.48
N CYS A 242 -2.71 -28.26 17.00
CA CYS A 242 -3.47 -27.33 17.82
C CYS A 242 -4.94 -27.28 17.39
N GLU A 243 -5.85 -27.39 18.35
CA GLU A 243 -7.26 -27.07 18.16
C GLU A 243 -7.46 -25.56 18.38
N VAL A 244 -8.08 -24.88 17.42
CA VAL A 244 -8.37 -23.44 17.54
C VAL A 244 -9.86 -23.23 17.71
N LYS A 245 -10.24 -22.49 18.75
CA LYS A 245 -11.63 -22.10 19.01
C LYS A 245 -11.78 -20.59 18.88
N LEU A 246 -12.41 -20.13 17.81
CA LEU A 246 -12.80 -18.73 17.63
C LEU A 246 -14.21 -18.50 18.20
N ILE A 247 -14.35 -17.57 19.15
CA ILE A 247 -15.61 -17.20 19.78
C ILE A 247 -15.90 -15.74 19.47
N VAL A 248 -17.00 -15.48 18.77
CA VAL A 248 -17.45 -14.12 18.44
C VAL A 248 -18.73 -13.83 19.23
N LYS A 249 -18.66 -12.91 20.19
CA LYS A 249 -19.79 -12.53 21.04
C LYS A 249 -20.45 -11.25 20.51
N GLY A 250 -21.54 -11.44 19.76
CA GLY A 250 -22.30 -10.34 19.16
C GLY A 250 -21.74 -9.86 17.83
N ARG A 251 -22.21 -8.68 17.38
CA ARG A 251 -21.64 -8.01 16.20
C ARG A 251 -20.35 -7.33 16.63
N ILE A 252 -19.24 -7.60 15.95
CA ILE A 252 -17.96 -6.95 16.26
C ILE A 252 -17.79 -5.77 15.28
N PRO A 253 -17.70 -4.52 15.78
CA PRO A 253 -17.39 -3.38 14.94
C PRO A 253 -15.93 -3.42 14.47
N GLU A 254 -15.56 -2.53 13.56
CA GLU A 254 -14.18 -2.38 13.14
C GLU A 254 -13.36 -1.70 14.24
N ALA A 255 -12.14 -2.19 14.46
CA ALA A 255 -11.17 -1.53 15.33
C ALA A 255 -10.54 -0.35 14.59
N TYR A 256 -10.12 0.69 15.29
CA TYR A 256 -9.39 1.79 14.67
C TYR A 256 -7.89 1.60 14.92
N GLY A 257 -7.06 1.56 13.89
CA GLY A 257 -5.62 1.33 14.06
C GLY A 257 -4.85 0.95 12.81
N PRO A 258 -3.53 0.76 12.95
CA PRO A 258 -2.66 0.35 11.84
C PRO A 258 -2.85 -1.14 11.50
N TYR A 259 -3.34 -1.44 10.30
CA TYR A 259 -3.67 -2.79 9.85
C TYR A 259 -2.45 -3.73 9.84
N LEU A 260 -1.34 -3.30 9.25
CA LEU A 260 -0.11 -4.07 9.14
C LEU A 260 0.50 -4.38 10.51
N ASP A 261 0.49 -3.40 11.41
CA ASP A 261 1.02 -3.52 12.76
C ASP A 261 0.14 -4.46 13.61
N TYR A 262 -1.19 -4.33 13.52
CA TYR A 262 -2.12 -5.27 14.15
C TYR A 262 -1.88 -6.70 13.65
N GLY A 263 -1.76 -6.90 12.33
CA GLY A 263 -1.48 -8.20 11.75
C GLY A 263 -0.19 -8.82 12.29
N ARG A 264 0.91 -8.05 12.32
CA ARG A 264 2.21 -8.52 12.85
C ARG A 264 2.13 -8.85 14.34
N ALA A 265 1.50 -8.00 15.15
CA ALA A 265 1.36 -8.26 16.58
C ALA A 265 0.53 -9.52 16.88
N LEU A 266 -0.52 -9.79 16.09
CA LEU A 266 -1.32 -11.01 16.20
C LEU A 266 -0.55 -12.26 15.79
N ILE A 267 0.27 -12.20 14.73
CA ILE A 267 1.18 -13.30 14.37
C ILE A 267 2.14 -13.60 15.51
N ASN A 268 2.72 -12.56 16.13
CA ASN A 268 3.62 -12.73 17.27
C ASN A 268 2.92 -13.39 18.47
N LEU A 269 1.65 -13.08 18.73
CA LEU A 269 0.86 -13.76 19.76
C LEU A 269 0.67 -15.24 19.43
N ALA A 270 0.28 -15.54 18.19
CA ALA A 270 0.09 -16.91 17.73
C ALA A 270 1.39 -17.73 17.77
N SER A 271 2.51 -17.16 17.31
CA SER A 271 3.83 -17.81 17.37
C SER A 271 4.25 -18.09 18.81
N ASN A 272 4.09 -17.13 19.72
CA ASN A 272 4.42 -17.32 21.14
C ASN A 272 3.57 -18.41 21.78
N ALA A 273 2.27 -18.47 21.44
CA ALA A 273 1.38 -19.52 21.92
C ALA A 273 1.79 -20.90 21.40
N LEU A 274 2.10 -21.03 20.11
CA LEU A 274 2.52 -22.30 19.50
C LEU A 274 3.85 -22.80 20.06
N ASP A 275 4.82 -21.90 20.28
CA ASP A 275 6.08 -22.23 20.93
C ASP A 275 5.85 -22.75 22.36
N ALA A 276 5.01 -22.07 23.15
CA ALA A 276 4.70 -22.47 24.52
C ALA A 276 3.93 -23.80 24.59
N ILE A 277 3.08 -24.08 23.60
CA ILE A 277 2.36 -25.36 23.46
C ILE A 277 3.35 -26.48 23.11
N LYS A 278 4.25 -26.23 22.16
CA LYS A 278 5.28 -27.19 21.74
C LYS A 278 6.17 -27.57 22.92
N GLU A 279 6.60 -26.59 23.71
CA GLU A 279 7.39 -26.81 24.92
C GLU A 279 6.63 -27.61 25.98
N ALA A 280 5.31 -27.41 26.10
CA ALA A 280 4.48 -28.17 27.02
C ALA A 280 4.28 -29.65 26.62
N GLY A 281 4.62 -30.03 25.38
CA GLY A 281 4.56 -31.42 24.91
C GLY A 281 3.15 -32.03 24.89
N ARG A 282 2.10 -31.20 24.86
CA ARG A 282 0.69 -31.64 24.91
C ARG A 282 -0.11 -31.15 23.70
N ARG A 283 -1.29 -31.73 23.47
CA ARG A 283 -2.19 -31.28 22.39
C ARG A 283 -2.54 -29.81 22.59
N GLY A 284 -2.22 -29.00 21.58
CA GLY A 284 -2.43 -27.56 21.62
C GLY A 284 -3.89 -27.19 21.62
N LYS A 285 -4.22 -26.15 22.38
CA LYS A 285 -5.51 -25.49 22.35
C LYS A 285 -5.30 -23.99 22.41
N ILE A 286 -5.74 -23.31 21.35
CA ILE A 286 -5.80 -21.85 21.31
C ILE A 286 -7.26 -21.43 21.29
N THR A 287 -7.63 -20.50 22.17
CA THR A 287 -8.96 -19.87 22.19
C THR A 287 -8.81 -18.40 21.89
N ILE A 288 -9.46 -17.95 20.82
CA ILE A 288 -9.51 -16.55 20.42
C ILE A 288 -10.94 -16.07 20.64
N GLU A 289 -11.14 -15.08 21.49
CA GLU A 289 -12.45 -14.49 21.76
C GLU A 289 -12.46 -13.02 21.34
N LEU A 290 -13.46 -12.64 20.56
CA LEU A 290 -13.80 -11.26 20.25
C LEU A 290 -15.11 -10.90 20.92
N LYS A 291 -15.11 -9.81 21.67
CA LYS A 291 -16.29 -9.28 22.33
C LYS A 291 -16.33 -7.77 22.18
N GLU A 292 -17.49 -7.25 21.81
CA GLU A 292 -17.75 -5.82 21.86
C GLU A 292 -17.98 -5.37 23.31
N GLU A 293 -17.23 -4.37 23.77
CA GLU A 293 -17.50 -3.65 25.03
C GLU A 293 -17.83 -2.18 24.72
N LYS A 294 -18.32 -1.39 25.68
CA LYS A 294 -18.85 -0.03 25.42
C LYS A 294 -17.91 0.82 24.53
N ASP A 295 -16.65 0.96 24.96
CA ASP A 295 -15.70 1.91 24.38
C ASP A 295 -14.59 1.24 23.53
N HIS A 296 -14.53 -0.09 23.51
CA HIS A 296 -13.47 -0.83 22.85
C HIS A 296 -13.93 -2.23 22.43
N ILE A 297 -13.16 -2.88 21.56
CA ILE A 297 -13.29 -4.30 21.26
C ILE A 297 -12.29 -5.03 22.15
N LEU A 298 -12.77 -6.02 22.91
CA LEU A 298 -11.92 -6.87 23.72
C LEU A 298 -11.53 -8.11 22.91
N LEU A 299 -10.25 -8.21 22.57
CA LEU A 299 -9.64 -9.41 22.03
C LEU A 299 -8.99 -10.21 23.16
N THR A 300 -9.43 -11.45 23.35
CA THR A 300 -8.77 -12.40 24.26
C THR A 300 -8.10 -13.50 23.46
N PHE A 301 -6.80 -13.69 23.67
CA PHE A 301 -6.02 -14.75 23.05
C PHE A 301 -5.45 -15.65 24.15
N ALA A 302 -5.86 -16.92 24.19
CA ALA A 302 -5.47 -17.84 25.25
C ALA A 302 -4.90 -19.15 24.70
N ASP A 303 -3.82 -19.62 25.29
CA ASP A 303 -3.18 -20.90 24.99
C ASP A 303 -3.17 -21.82 26.21
N ASN A 304 -2.94 -23.11 25.95
CA ASN A 304 -2.60 -24.10 26.97
C ASN A 304 -1.10 -24.45 26.91
N GLY A 305 -0.21 -23.49 26.77
CA GLY A 305 1.24 -23.72 26.82
C GLY A 305 1.78 -23.92 28.23
N VAL A 306 3.10 -23.78 28.39
CA VAL A 306 3.81 -23.88 29.67
C VAL A 306 3.47 -22.77 30.67
N GLY A 307 2.96 -21.62 30.20
CA GLY A 307 2.71 -20.44 31.04
C GLY A 307 3.99 -19.64 31.35
N ILE A 308 3.84 -18.53 32.06
CA ILE A 308 4.89 -17.58 32.43
C ILE A 308 5.03 -17.57 33.96
N GLU A 309 6.26 -17.59 34.45
CA GLU A 309 6.60 -17.48 35.87
C GLU A 309 6.03 -16.17 36.48
N PRO A 310 5.41 -16.20 37.68
CA PRO A 310 4.81 -15.03 38.30
C PRO A 310 5.75 -13.84 38.45
N GLU A 311 7.03 -14.10 38.75
CA GLU A 311 8.07 -13.07 38.92
C GLU A 311 8.30 -12.29 37.63
N ARG A 312 8.09 -12.93 36.47
CA ARG A 312 8.29 -12.32 35.15
C ARG A 312 7.08 -11.49 34.69
N LEU A 313 5.92 -11.68 35.31
CA LEU A 313 4.73 -10.85 35.07
C LEU A 313 4.82 -9.49 35.79
N THR A 314 5.73 -9.35 36.76
CA THR A 314 5.93 -8.08 37.46
C THR A 314 6.55 -7.01 36.55
N PRO A 315 6.22 -5.72 36.74
CA PRO A 315 6.84 -4.63 35.99
C PRO A 315 8.37 -4.58 36.18
N GLY A 316 9.08 -4.36 35.09
CA GLY A 316 10.50 -4.00 35.06
C GLY A 316 10.72 -2.49 35.16
N GLU A 317 11.97 -2.06 34.99
CA GLU A 317 12.39 -0.66 35.07
C GLU A 317 11.76 0.23 33.98
N ASP A 318 11.40 -0.36 32.83
CA ASP A 318 10.71 0.29 31.70
C ASP A 318 9.17 0.35 31.88
N GLY A 319 8.66 -0.18 32.99
CA GLY A 319 7.23 -0.29 33.27
C GLY A 319 6.50 -1.36 32.43
N LEU A 320 7.23 -2.20 31.68
CA LEU A 320 6.69 -3.37 30.99
C LEU A 320 6.93 -4.64 31.84
N PRO A 321 6.14 -5.72 31.67
CA PRO A 321 6.44 -6.97 32.35
C PRO A 321 7.85 -7.49 32.02
N ARG A 322 8.57 -8.04 33.00
CA ARG A 322 9.96 -8.52 32.85
C ARG A 322 10.16 -9.61 31.79
N PHE A 323 9.10 -10.27 31.32
CA PHE A 323 9.18 -11.20 30.19
C PHE A 323 9.27 -10.52 28.82
N VAL A 324 8.95 -9.23 28.71
CA VAL A 324 8.96 -8.49 27.44
C VAL A 324 10.39 -8.20 27.00
N GLY A 325 10.73 -8.45 25.73
CA GLY A 325 12.07 -8.21 25.20
C GLY A 325 13.14 -9.20 25.65
N ARG A 326 12.78 -10.20 26.46
CA ARG A 326 13.67 -11.26 26.93
C ARG A 326 13.13 -12.61 26.47
N THR A 327 13.94 -13.34 25.71
CA THR A 327 13.61 -14.72 25.33
C THR A 327 13.29 -15.55 26.59
N THR A 328 12.13 -16.21 26.61
CA THR A 328 11.81 -17.27 27.58
C THR A 328 12.54 -18.57 27.26
N LYS A 329 13.17 -18.66 26.08
CA LYS A 329 13.80 -19.87 25.55
C LYS A 329 15.15 -20.08 26.26
N GLY A 330 15.27 -21.20 26.98
CA GLY A 330 16.58 -21.74 27.39
C GLY A 330 16.95 -21.69 28.88
N LYS A 331 16.00 -21.81 29.83
CA LYS A 331 16.35 -22.23 31.20
C LYS A 331 15.56 -23.47 31.59
N SER A 332 16.19 -24.64 31.41
CA SER A 332 15.87 -25.82 32.20
C SER A 332 16.27 -25.54 33.65
N SER A 333 15.32 -25.13 34.50
CA SER A 333 15.50 -25.28 35.94
C SER A 333 15.20 -26.73 36.32
N PRO A 334 16.03 -27.37 37.16
CA PRO A 334 15.89 -28.78 37.47
C PRO A 334 14.62 -29.00 38.30
N VAL A 335 13.71 -29.82 37.78
CA VAL A 335 12.64 -30.39 38.61
C VAL A 335 13.32 -31.29 39.65
N PRO A 336 13.06 -31.13 40.96
CA PRO A 336 13.55 -32.07 41.95
C PRO A 336 12.91 -33.43 41.66
N VAL A 337 13.75 -34.43 41.44
CA VAL A 337 13.35 -35.83 41.28
C VAL A 337 12.70 -36.27 42.60
N THR A 338 11.37 -36.34 42.62
CA THR A 338 10.67 -37.14 43.63
C THR A 338 10.95 -38.60 43.36
N GLU A 339 11.36 -39.29 44.42
CA GLU A 339 11.93 -40.62 44.51
C GLU A 339 11.24 -41.70 43.65
N PRO A 340 12.00 -42.66 43.09
CA PRO A 340 11.41 -43.80 42.42
C PRO A 340 10.76 -44.75 43.42
N VAL A 341 9.47 -44.99 43.22
CA VAL A 341 8.70 -46.07 43.87
C VAL A 341 9.35 -47.41 43.54
N THR A 342 9.88 -48.07 44.57
CA THR A 342 10.40 -49.44 44.51
C THR A 342 9.26 -50.45 44.43
N PHE A 343 9.27 -51.31 43.40
CA PHE A 343 8.60 -52.61 43.44
C PHE A 343 9.64 -53.73 43.25
N PRO A 344 9.53 -54.85 43.98
CA PRO A 344 10.59 -55.84 44.12
C PRO A 344 10.69 -56.75 42.89
N LYS A 345 11.92 -57.12 42.51
CA LYS A 345 12.19 -58.24 41.60
C LYS A 345 12.91 -59.35 42.37
N GLU A 346 12.25 -60.49 42.49
CA GLU A 346 12.86 -61.76 42.84
C GLU A 346 13.48 -62.44 41.61
N ALA A 347 14.70 -62.93 41.83
CA ALA A 347 15.29 -64.21 41.45
C ALA A 347 15.39 -64.68 39.97
N SER A 348 16.67 -64.84 39.57
CA SER A 348 17.34 -66.00 38.93
C SER A 348 18.26 -65.52 37.79
N GLU A 349 19.59 -65.46 37.96
CA GLU A 349 20.58 -66.57 37.90
C GLU A 349 20.54 -67.31 36.53
N VAL A 350 21.61 -67.60 35.78
CA VAL A 350 23.07 -67.71 36.03
C VAL A 350 23.79 -67.98 34.67
N LEU A 351 25.14 -67.84 34.65
CA LEU A 351 26.17 -68.17 33.61
C LEU A 351 26.55 -67.01 32.67
N GLY A 352 27.81 -66.59 32.49
CA GLY A 352 29.12 -67.02 32.99
C GLY A 352 30.21 -66.07 32.41
N THR A 353 31.22 -65.77 33.21
CA THR A 353 32.37 -64.84 33.08
C THR A 353 33.42 -65.19 31.99
N PRO A 354 34.62 -64.52 31.90
CA PRO A 354 34.95 -63.10 31.74
C PRO A 354 35.96 -62.86 30.57
N PHE A 355 36.20 -61.61 30.13
CA PHE A 355 37.55 -61.03 29.91
C PHE A 355 37.45 -59.58 29.36
N ALA A 356 38.36 -58.74 29.85
CA ALA A 356 38.36 -57.29 29.75
C ALA A 356 39.02 -56.73 28.48
N GLY A 357 38.65 -55.50 28.11
CA GLY A 357 39.64 -54.53 27.60
C GLY A 357 39.25 -53.66 26.39
N LYS A 358 39.04 -52.36 26.69
CA LYS A 358 39.32 -51.16 25.86
C LYS A 358 38.29 -50.67 24.84
N SER A 359 37.58 -49.62 25.29
CA SER A 359 37.40 -48.30 24.63
C SER A 359 37.10 -48.27 23.13
N VAL A 360 35.81 -48.12 22.79
CA VAL A 360 35.36 -47.68 21.46
C VAL A 360 34.86 -46.24 21.57
N LYS A 361 35.58 -45.32 20.93
CA LYS A 361 35.12 -43.94 20.65
C LYS A 361 33.94 -44.02 19.67
N SER A 362 32.75 -43.63 20.11
CA SER A 362 31.61 -43.45 19.25
C SER A 362 31.77 -42.22 18.36
N ILE A 363 31.46 -42.44 17.09
CA ILE A 363 31.52 -41.51 15.97
C ILE A 363 30.42 -40.46 16.16
N LYS A 364 30.81 -39.18 16.02
CA LYS A 364 29.93 -38.01 16.06
C LYS A 364 28.92 -38.09 14.91
N SER A 365 27.63 -38.18 15.23
CA SER A 365 26.55 -37.81 14.33
C SER A 365 26.57 -36.30 14.11
N GLY A 366 26.63 -35.91 12.84
CA GLY A 366 26.75 -34.55 12.35
C GLY A 366 25.58 -33.65 12.76
N GLU A 367 25.92 -32.38 12.91
CA GLU A 367 25.08 -31.25 13.30
C GLU A 367 23.83 -31.12 12.41
N PHE A 368 22.68 -31.52 12.94
CA PHE A 368 21.41 -30.95 12.50
C PHE A 368 21.31 -29.52 13.04
N GLY A 369 21.10 -28.57 12.12
CA GLY A 369 21.10 -27.13 12.36
C GLY A 369 20.26 -26.72 13.57
N LYS A 370 20.88 -25.92 14.44
CA LYS A 370 20.24 -25.24 15.56
C LYS A 370 19.03 -24.44 15.04
N PRO A 371 17.82 -24.56 15.64
CA PRO A 371 16.74 -23.65 15.34
C PRO A 371 17.11 -22.24 15.82
N ALA A 372 16.93 -21.26 14.94
CA ALA A 372 17.19 -19.85 15.20
C ALA A 372 16.52 -19.39 16.50
N SER A 373 17.34 -18.93 17.45
CA SER A 373 16.91 -18.41 18.74
C SER A 373 16.19 -17.06 18.56
N GLY A 374 14.88 -17.02 18.80
CA GLY A 374 14.08 -15.78 18.74
C GLY A 374 14.52 -14.76 19.79
N GLN A 375 14.87 -13.54 19.36
CA GLN A 375 15.53 -12.49 20.15
C GLN A 375 14.60 -11.74 21.14
N GLY A 376 13.41 -12.25 21.46
CA GLY A 376 12.44 -11.53 22.32
C GLY A 376 11.82 -10.28 21.68
N ILE A 377 12.06 -10.04 20.38
CA ILE A 377 11.55 -8.90 19.60
C ILE A 377 10.01 -8.95 19.52
N GLY A 378 9.43 -10.15 19.32
CA GLY A 378 7.99 -10.31 19.13
C GLY A 378 7.12 -9.78 20.28
N THR A 379 7.51 -9.98 21.55
CA THR A 379 6.74 -9.44 22.69
C THR A 379 6.86 -7.93 22.81
N ARG A 380 8.02 -7.33 22.52
CA ARG A 380 8.16 -5.86 22.45
C ARG A 380 7.27 -5.26 21.37
N GLN A 381 7.18 -5.91 20.22
CA GLN A 381 6.33 -5.45 19.14
C GLN A 381 4.83 -5.51 19.51
N ILE A 382 4.38 -6.57 20.19
CA ILE A 382 2.99 -6.65 20.68
C ILE A 382 2.66 -5.45 21.59
N PHE A 383 3.55 -5.13 22.54
CA PHE A 383 3.36 -4.00 23.46
C PHE A 383 3.50 -2.63 22.78
N ALA A 384 4.39 -2.50 21.78
CA ALA A 384 4.54 -1.27 21.00
C ALA A 384 3.30 -0.98 20.14
N VAL A 385 2.65 -2.02 19.62
CA VAL A 385 1.49 -1.89 18.74
C VAL A 385 0.21 -1.57 19.51
N PHE A 386 -0.09 -2.29 20.59
CA PHE A 386 -1.36 -2.10 21.30
C PHE A 386 -1.28 -1.13 22.48
N GLY A 387 -0.08 -0.79 22.97
CA GLY A 387 0.10 0.02 24.17
C GLY A 387 -0.03 -0.82 25.46
N LYS A 388 0.82 -0.52 26.45
CA LYS A 388 0.90 -1.31 27.69
C LYS A 388 -0.36 -1.23 28.54
N GLU A 389 -1.05 -0.10 28.49
CA GLU A 389 -2.31 0.20 29.19
C GLU A 389 -3.51 -0.58 28.64
N ASN A 390 -3.40 -1.07 27.40
CA ASN A 390 -4.45 -1.82 26.73
C ASN A 390 -4.23 -3.33 26.79
N ILE A 391 -3.09 -3.78 27.31
CA ILE A 391 -2.75 -5.20 27.43
C ILE A 391 -2.80 -5.63 28.89
N ARG A 392 -3.51 -6.73 29.14
CA ARG A 392 -3.44 -7.47 30.40
C ARG A 392 -3.08 -8.92 30.12
N VAL A 393 -2.03 -9.42 30.79
CA VAL A 393 -1.57 -10.80 30.67
C VAL A 393 -1.81 -11.54 31.97
N GLU A 394 -2.54 -12.65 31.87
CA GLU A 394 -2.79 -13.58 32.96
C GLU A 394 -2.13 -14.91 32.58
N SER A 395 -1.18 -15.39 33.37
CA SER A 395 -0.50 -16.65 33.09
C SER A 395 -0.31 -17.49 34.35
N ARG A 396 -0.31 -18.81 34.19
CA ARG A 396 -0.06 -19.77 35.26
C ARG A 396 0.79 -20.91 34.72
N LEU A 397 1.87 -21.24 35.43
CA LEU A 397 2.76 -22.36 35.09
C LEU A 397 1.96 -23.66 34.93
N GLY A 398 2.24 -24.39 33.85
CA GLY A 398 1.57 -25.63 33.45
C GLY A 398 0.13 -25.47 32.94
N LYS A 399 -0.49 -24.29 33.05
CA LYS A 399 -1.88 -24.04 32.61
C LYS A 399 -1.97 -23.23 31.32
N GLY A 400 -0.98 -22.39 31.03
CA GLY A 400 -0.91 -21.58 29.81
C GLY A 400 -1.07 -20.09 30.08
N THR A 401 -1.18 -19.31 29.00
CA THR A 401 -1.23 -17.85 29.05
C THR A 401 -2.50 -17.30 28.41
N ARG A 402 -3.01 -16.20 28.95
CA ARG A 402 -4.18 -15.47 28.46
C ARG A 402 -3.83 -14.00 28.32
N TRP A 403 -3.91 -13.51 27.10
CA TRP A 403 -3.79 -12.11 26.75
C TRP A 403 -5.19 -11.51 26.59
N LYS A 404 -5.41 -10.35 27.20
CA LYS A 404 -6.59 -9.51 27.01
C LYS A 404 -6.12 -8.18 26.45
N ILE A 405 -6.57 -7.85 25.26
CA ILE A 405 -6.12 -6.69 24.50
C ILE A 405 -7.35 -5.84 24.18
N ARG A 406 -7.31 -4.57 24.60
CA ARG A 406 -8.33 -3.59 24.27
C ARG A 406 -7.96 -2.93 22.95
N LEU A 407 -8.78 -3.15 21.93
CA LEU A 407 -8.63 -2.51 20.64
C LEU A 407 -9.61 -1.32 20.60
N PRO A 408 -9.14 -0.09 20.35
CA PRO A 408 -10.03 1.05 20.31
C PRO A 408 -11.06 0.84 19.20
N LYS A 409 -12.33 1.06 19.51
CA LYS A 409 -13.32 1.28 18.46
C LYS A 409 -13.02 2.62 17.82
N LYS A 410 -13.50 2.81 16.59
CA LYS A 410 -13.73 4.17 16.13
C LYS A 410 -14.55 4.90 17.21
N PRO A 411 -14.09 6.05 17.73
CA PRO A 411 -14.90 6.84 18.65
C PRO A 411 -16.29 7.00 18.00
N PRO A 412 -17.40 6.83 18.73
CA PRO A 412 -18.72 7.09 18.16
C PRO A 412 -18.65 8.47 17.51
N GLY A 413 -18.81 8.47 16.18
CA GLY A 413 -18.48 9.60 15.32
C GLY A 413 -19.22 10.83 15.81
N ASP A 414 -18.46 11.83 16.25
CA ASP A 414 -18.70 13.26 16.05
C ASP A 414 -17.89 14.12 17.01
N ALA A 415 -17.62 13.69 18.25
CA ALA A 415 -17.10 14.64 19.24
C ALA A 415 -15.66 15.13 18.95
N THR A 416 -14.81 14.36 18.28
CA THR A 416 -13.46 14.78 17.89
C THR A 416 -13.42 15.44 16.52
N PHE A 417 -14.20 14.92 15.56
CA PHE A 417 -14.29 15.44 14.19
C PHE A 417 -15.05 16.76 14.12
N LEU A 418 -16.20 16.86 14.81
CA LEU A 418 -16.90 18.13 14.98
C LEU A 418 -16.02 19.14 15.72
N LYS A 419 -15.30 18.72 16.76
CA LYS A 419 -14.37 19.63 17.47
C LYS A 419 -13.25 20.13 16.56
N GLU A 420 -12.76 19.31 15.64
CA GLU A 420 -11.75 19.74 14.66
C GLU A 420 -12.32 20.77 13.69
N PHE A 421 -13.49 20.51 13.10
CA PHE A 421 -14.16 21.46 12.22
C PHE A 421 -14.60 22.72 12.95
N GLU A 422 -15.10 22.59 14.18
CA GLU A 422 -15.48 23.70 15.05
C GLU A 422 -14.24 24.52 15.42
N LEU A 423 -13.11 23.88 15.73
CA LEU A 423 -11.86 24.58 16.03
C LEU A 423 -11.37 25.35 14.81
N ARG A 424 -11.33 24.73 13.63
CA ARG A 424 -10.92 25.39 12.38
C ARG A 424 -11.89 26.51 12.01
N TYR A 425 -13.19 26.28 12.17
CA TYR A 425 -14.22 27.30 11.97
C TYR A 425 -14.00 28.50 12.90
N ARG A 426 -13.84 28.27 14.21
CA ARG A 426 -13.55 29.34 15.19
C ARG A 426 -12.24 30.06 14.89
N GLU A 427 -11.18 29.33 14.54
CA GLU A 427 -9.89 29.91 14.15
C GLU A 427 -10.08 30.90 12.99
N PHE A 428 -10.83 30.52 11.95
CA PHE A 428 -11.10 31.41 10.83
C PHE A 428 -12.00 32.59 11.20
N THR A 429 -13.00 32.40 12.06
CA THR A 429 -13.87 33.50 12.52
C THR A 429 -13.10 34.50 13.39
N GLU A 430 -12.34 34.05 14.39
CA GLU A 430 -11.58 34.89 15.32
C GLU A 430 -10.43 35.66 14.64
N LEU A 431 -9.67 35.00 13.75
CA LEU A 431 -8.59 35.66 12.98
C LEU A 431 -9.11 36.68 11.97
N THR A 432 -10.38 36.56 11.60
CA THR A 432 -11.02 37.44 10.62
C THR A 432 -11.51 38.73 11.26
N GLU A 433 -12.11 38.66 12.45
CA GLU A 433 -12.55 39.83 13.23
C GLU A 433 -11.40 40.81 13.56
N GLN A 434 -10.16 40.32 13.58
CA GLN A 434 -8.96 41.13 13.82
C GLN A 434 -8.51 41.94 12.60
N LEU A 435 -8.76 41.45 11.38
CA LEU A 435 -8.26 42.05 10.13
C LEU A 435 -9.24 43.03 9.48
N ASP A 436 -10.54 42.89 9.73
CA ASP A 436 -11.55 43.87 9.28
C ASP A 436 -11.36 45.25 9.97
N ARG A 437 -10.40 45.38 10.90
CA ARG A 437 -10.07 46.61 11.66
C ARG A 437 -8.89 47.41 11.11
N GLU A 438 -8.10 46.89 10.15
CA GLU A 438 -6.95 47.62 9.59
C GLU A 438 -6.88 47.54 8.05
N PRO A 439 -6.76 48.67 7.31
CA PRO A 439 -6.68 48.65 5.85
C PRO A 439 -5.35 48.05 5.35
N VAL A 440 -5.43 46.85 4.77
CA VAL A 440 -4.30 46.04 4.28
C VAL A 440 -3.81 46.55 2.92
N THR A 441 -2.87 47.50 2.91
CA THR A 441 -2.35 48.08 1.64
C THR A 441 -0.88 47.76 1.34
N SER A 442 -0.18 46.99 2.19
CA SER A 442 1.23 46.67 1.98
C SER A 442 1.47 45.21 1.53
N ARG A 443 2.46 45.02 0.63
CA ARG A 443 2.91 43.72 0.12
C ARG A 443 3.31 42.72 1.22
N LYS A 444 3.78 43.23 2.38
CA LYS A 444 4.13 42.40 3.55
C LYS A 444 2.91 41.73 4.19
N VAL A 445 1.71 42.22 3.91
CA VAL A 445 0.45 41.74 4.52
C VAL A 445 -0.40 40.97 3.50
N LEU A 446 -0.40 41.38 2.22
CA LEU A 446 -1.17 40.69 1.16
C LEU A 446 -0.72 39.24 0.89
N GLY A 447 0.59 38.96 0.97
CA GLY A 447 1.09 37.59 0.84
C GLY A 447 0.44 36.65 1.87
N PRO A 448 0.67 36.84 3.18
CA PRO A 448 0.02 36.08 4.24
C PRO A 448 -1.52 36.03 4.13
N PHE A 449 -2.15 37.13 3.71
CA PHE A 449 -3.60 37.17 3.46
C PHE A 449 -4.03 36.15 2.40
N ILE A 450 -3.33 36.08 1.26
CA ILE A 450 -3.59 35.09 0.20
C ILE A 450 -3.42 33.65 0.74
N TRP A 451 -2.38 33.38 1.52
CA TRP A 451 -2.17 32.06 2.12
C TRP A 451 -3.33 31.67 3.05
N ARG A 452 -3.78 32.60 3.89
CA ARG A 452 -4.93 32.38 4.79
C ARG A 452 -6.23 32.18 4.01
N HIS A 453 -6.53 33.04 3.04
CA HIS A 453 -7.68 32.90 2.15
C HIS A 453 -7.71 31.50 1.55
N ARG A 454 -6.56 31.01 1.07
CA ARG A 454 -6.49 29.67 0.50
C ARG A 454 -6.72 28.55 1.53
N LYS A 455 -6.28 28.71 2.79
CA LYS A 455 -6.64 27.77 3.86
C LYS A 455 -8.15 27.72 4.11
N MET A 456 -8.83 28.86 4.07
CA MET A 456 -10.29 28.94 4.19
C MET A 456 -10.98 28.28 3.02
N GLU A 457 -10.51 28.49 1.79
CA GLU A 457 -11.07 27.82 0.62
C GLU A 457 -10.87 26.30 0.69
N VAL A 458 -9.70 25.82 1.11
CA VAL A 458 -9.48 24.38 1.34
C VAL A 458 -10.41 23.83 2.43
N PHE A 459 -10.68 24.60 3.48
CA PHE A 459 -11.66 24.24 4.50
C PHE A 459 -13.10 24.24 3.97
N LEU A 460 -13.46 25.16 3.08
CA LEU A 460 -14.74 25.11 2.36
C LEU A 460 -14.89 23.81 1.59
N TRP A 461 -13.82 23.31 0.97
CA TRP A 461 -13.85 22.00 0.31
C TRP A 461 -14.08 20.85 1.30
N ASP A 462 -13.48 20.91 2.49
CA ASP A 462 -13.72 19.93 3.57
C ASP A 462 -15.20 19.92 3.98
N LEU A 463 -15.79 21.11 4.14
CA LEU A 463 -17.21 21.28 4.48
C LEU A 463 -18.13 20.70 3.40
N ILE A 464 -17.88 20.98 2.11
CA ILE A 464 -18.67 20.44 1.00
C ILE A 464 -18.63 18.90 0.98
N LEU A 465 -17.46 18.30 1.21
CA LEU A 465 -17.31 16.85 1.22
C LEU A 465 -18.16 16.16 2.31
N HIS A 466 -18.48 16.86 3.40
CA HIS A 466 -19.35 16.34 4.45
C HIS A 466 -20.77 16.03 3.96
N PHE A 467 -21.24 16.74 2.93
CA PHE A 467 -22.57 16.54 2.35
C PHE A 467 -22.65 15.38 1.35
N SER A 468 -21.51 14.73 1.04
CA SER A 468 -21.43 13.59 0.09
C SER A 468 -22.30 12.40 0.44
N ARG A 469 -22.66 12.25 1.73
CA ARG A 469 -23.56 11.18 2.18
C ARG A 469 -24.97 11.29 1.60
N TYR A 470 -25.43 12.52 1.37
CA TYR A 470 -26.81 12.80 0.99
C TYR A 470 -26.95 13.48 -0.37
N HIS A 471 -25.87 14.06 -0.90
CA HIS A 471 -25.91 14.95 -2.05
C HIS A 471 -24.77 14.69 -3.02
N ASN A 472 -24.97 15.14 -4.26
CA ASN A 472 -23.90 15.21 -5.24
C ASN A 472 -22.98 16.40 -4.93
N ILE A 473 -21.78 16.12 -4.44
CA ILE A 473 -20.80 17.15 -4.08
C ILE A 473 -20.38 18.06 -5.23
N ARG A 474 -20.47 17.61 -6.49
CA ARG A 474 -20.15 18.46 -7.66
C ARG A 474 -21.24 19.48 -7.94
N GLU A 475 -22.49 19.11 -7.72
CA GLU A 475 -23.62 20.04 -7.83
C GLU A 475 -23.52 21.11 -6.75
N ILE A 476 -23.26 20.69 -5.51
CA ILE A 476 -22.97 21.60 -4.41
C ILE A 476 -21.83 22.56 -4.79
N PHE A 477 -20.68 22.03 -5.22
CA PHE A 477 -19.54 22.86 -5.61
C PHE A 477 -19.86 23.82 -6.76
N ARG A 478 -20.62 23.41 -7.78
CA ARG A 478 -21.05 24.30 -8.89
C ARG A 478 -21.92 25.45 -8.41
N THR A 479 -22.79 25.22 -7.43
CA THR A 479 -23.57 26.30 -6.79
C THR A 479 -22.66 27.27 -6.06
N PHE A 480 -21.70 26.78 -5.28
CA PHE A 480 -20.71 27.63 -4.61
C PHE A 480 -19.81 28.38 -5.60
N LEU A 481 -19.39 27.74 -6.68
CA LEU A 481 -18.61 28.36 -7.75
C LEU A 481 -19.41 29.48 -8.42
N SER A 482 -20.69 29.24 -8.71
CA SER A 482 -21.59 30.27 -9.26
C SER A 482 -21.74 31.46 -8.31
N PHE A 483 -21.82 31.21 -7.00
CA PHE A 483 -21.81 32.26 -5.98
C PHE A 483 -20.48 33.02 -5.93
N GLN A 484 -19.35 32.33 -5.90
CA GLN A 484 -18.00 32.93 -5.90
C GLN A 484 -17.76 33.81 -7.13
N GLN A 485 -18.38 33.48 -8.26
CA GLN A 485 -18.28 34.22 -9.51
C GLN A 485 -19.36 35.29 -9.67
N GLY A 486 -20.20 35.51 -8.65
CA GLY A 486 -21.21 36.56 -8.62
C GLY A 486 -22.51 36.27 -9.39
N TYR A 487 -22.72 35.04 -9.87
CA TYR A 487 -23.95 34.63 -10.55
C TYR A 487 -25.09 34.22 -9.60
N LEU A 488 -24.77 33.96 -8.34
CA LEU A 488 -25.75 33.69 -7.27
C LEU A 488 -25.63 34.77 -6.18
N THR A 489 -26.78 35.23 -5.68
CA THR A 489 -26.82 36.18 -4.55
C THR A 489 -26.59 35.46 -3.23
N GLU A 490 -26.28 36.22 -2.17
CA GLU A 490 -26.12 35.66 -0.83
C GLU A 490 -27.42 35.03 -0.32
N GLU A 491 -28.58 35.65 -0.58
CA GLU A 491 -29.89 35.12 -0.21
C GLU A 491 -30.16 33.79 -0.94
N GLY A 492 -29.84 33.72 -2.24
CA GLY A 492 -29.98 32.49 -3.02
C GLY A 492 -29.07 31.37 -2.52
N LEU A 493 -27.84 31.70 -2.09
CA LEU A 493 -26.95 30.72 -1.47
C LEU A 493 -27.51 30.23 -0.13
N ARG A 494 -28.05 31.14 0.69
CA ARG A 494 -28.65 30.80 1.99
C ARG A 494 -29.79 29.82 1.83
N GLU A 495 -30.73 30.11 0.92
CA GLU A 495 -31.86 29.22 0.62
C GLU A 495 -31.39 27.84 0.17
N TYR A 496 -30.40 27.77 -0.72
CA TYR A 496 -29.81 26.50 -1.15
C TYR A 496 -29.22 25.70 0.01
N VAL A 497 -28.41 26.33 0.86
CA VAL A 497 -27.73 25.67 1.98
C VAL A 497 -28.71 25.20 3.06
N GLU A 498 -29.76 25.97 3.32
CA GLU A 498 -30.84 25.58 4.25
C GLU A 498 -31.59 24.33 3.76
N GLY A 499 -31.72 24.16 2.44
CA GLY A 499 -32.30 22.99 1.80
C GLY A 499 -31.44 21.72 1.87
N LEU A 500 -30.14 21.82 2.14
CA LEU A 500 -29.23 20.66 2.14
C LEU A 500 -29.46 19.74 3.35
N ARG A 501 -29.90 18.50 3.13
CA ARG A 501 -29.89 17.46 4.17
C ARG A 501 -28.49 17.26 4.80
N ALA A 502 -28.40 17.30 6.13
CA ALA A 502 -27.18 17.09 6.89
C ALA A 502 -27.46 16.32 8.19
N ASP A 503 -26.45 15.61 8.71
CA ASP A 503 -26.55 14.92 10.02
C ASP A 503 -26.56 15.90 11.19
N ARG A 504 -25.92 17.07 11.02
CA ARG A 504 -25.86 18.17 11.97
C ARG A 504 -26.11 19.50 11.27
N LEU A 505 -26.92 20.36 11.89
CA LEU A 505 -27.33 21.63 11.29
C LEU A 505 -26.20 22.66 11.30
N GLU A 506 -25.25 22.54 12.21
CA GLU A 506 -24.08 23.41 12.35
C GLU A 506 -23.23 23.44 11.08
N PHE A 507 -23.11 22.31 10.36
CA PHE A 507 -22.38 22.26 9.09
C PHE A 507 -23.02 23.11 8.00
N ARG A 508 -24.34 23.31 8.01
CA ARG A 508 -25.01 24.22 7.06
C ARG A 508 -24.58 25.66 7.33
N GLN A 509 -24.59 26.05 8.61
CA GLN A 509 -24.18 27.38 9.02
C GLN A 509 -22.71 27.64 8.66
N TRP A 510 -21.81 26.72 9.02
CA TRP A 510 -20.38 26.85 8.70
C TRP A 510 -20.12 26.89 7.20
N LEU A 511 -20.82 26.06 6.43
CA LEU A 511 -20.71 26.05 4.97
C LEU A 511 -21.11 27.39 4.37
N PHE A 512 -22.23 27.96 4.82
CA PHE A 512 -22.69 29.27 4.37
C PHE A 512 -21.70 30.38 4.76
N ASP A 513 -21.34 30.47 6.03
CA ASP A 513 -20.48 31.56 6.56
C ASP A 513 -19.10 31.56 5.90
N ILE A 514 -18.48 30.39 5.77
CA ILE A 514 -17.17 30.25 5.12
C ILE A 514 -17.28 30.56 3.63
N ALA A 515 -18.35 30.15 2.94
CA ALA A 515 -18.52 30.46 1.52
C ALA A 515 -18.64 31.96 1.25
N VAL A 516 -19.47 32.67 2.04
CA VAL A 516 -19.60 34.13 1.98
C VAL A 516 -18.24 34.78 2.25
N ARG A 517 -17.52 34.32 3.27
CA ARG A 517 -16.21 34.88 3.60
C ARG A 517 -15.18 34.65 2.50
N VAL A 518 -15.11 33.45 1.93
CA VAL A 518 -14.20 33.13 0.83
C VAL A 518 -14.48 34.04 -0.36
N ARG A 519 -15.75 34.32 -0.69
CA ARG A 519 -16.10 35.28 -1.75
C ARG A 519 -15.62 36.70 -1.43
N ASN A 520 -15.91 37.21 -0.24
CA ASN A 520 -15.52 38.57 0.16
C ASN A 520 -13.99 38.76 0.16
N ASP A 521 -13.25 37.78 0.69
CA ASP A 521 -11.78 37.80 0.67
C ASP A 521 -11.24 37.67 -0.77
N GLN A 522 -11.92 36.92 -1.65
CA GLN A 522 -11.56 36.81 -3.07
C GLN A 522 -11.77 38.14 -3.80
N GLU A 523 -12.92 38.81 -3.63
CA GLU A 523 -13.20 40.15 -4.19
C GLU A 523 -12.15 41.18 -3.71
N TYR A 524 -11.76 41.09 -2.44
CA TYR A 524 -10.69 41.91 -1.88
C TYR A 524 -9.34 41.67 -2.56
N ILE A 525 -8.95 40.40 -2.74
CA ILE A 525 -7.72 40.00 -3.43
C ILE A 525 -7.74 40.50 -4.87
N GLU A 526 -8.84 40.33 -5.59
CA GLU A 526 -8.98 40.77 -6.98
C GLU A 526 -8.82 42.30 -7.12
N THR A 527 -9.24 43.05 -6.11
CA THR A 527 -9.14 44.51 -6.10
C THR A 527 -7.74 45.02 -5.70
N HIS A 528 -7.06 44.33 -4.78
CA HIS A 528 -5.85 44.86 -4.12
C HIS A 528 -4.55 44.10 -4.47
N ALA A 529 -4.63 42.90 -5.02
CA ALA A 529 -3.48 42.05 -5.37
C ALA A 529 -3.43 41.81 -6.89
N PRO A 530 -2.82 42.73 -7.67
CA PRO A 530 -2.74 42.58 -9.12
C PRO A 530 -2.08 41.26 -9.52
N PHE A 531 -2.70 40.55 -10.46
CA PHE A 531 -2.33 39.20 -10.82
C PHE A 531 -0.89 39.10 -11.35
N GLU A 532 -0.40 40.14 -12.02
CA GLU A 532 0.96 40.24 -12.55
C GLU A 532 2.02 40.18 -11.44
N GLU A 533 1.70 40.68 -10.25
CA GLU A 533 2.61 40.68 -9.10
C GLU A 533 2.38 39.49 -8.16
N TYR A 534 1.12 39.07 -7.98
CA TYR A 534 0.72 38.08 -6.97
C TYR A 534 0.31 36.72 -7.53
N GLY A 535 0.19 36.56 -8.85
CA GLY A 535 -0.23 35.31 -9.51
C GLY A 535 0.58 34.09 -9.07
N GLY A 536 1.88 34.27 -8.85
CA GLY A 536 2.75 33.24 -8.28
C GLY A 536 2.38 32.81 -6.86
N ILE A 537 2.06 33.76 -6.00
CA ILE A 537 1.64 33.48 -4.62
C ILE A 537 0.26 32.82 -4.63
N LEU A 538 -0.66 33.32 -5.45
CA LEU A 538 -1.99 32.75 -5.64
C LEU A 538 -1.92 31.28 -6.06
N PHE A 539 -1.08 30.94 -7.04
CA PHE A 539 -0.92 29.56 -7.49
C PHE A 539 -0.22 28.67 -6.46
N LYS A 540 0.90 29.14 -5.88
CA LYS A 540 1.63 28.38 -4.85
C LYS A 540 0.82 28.14 -3.58
N SER A 541 -0.09 29.05 -3.22
CA SER A 541 -0.92 28.92 -2.02
C SER A 541 -1.77 27.65 -2.02
N TYR A 542 -2.12 27.11 -3.19
CA TYR A 542 -2.84 25.84 -3.32
C TYR A 542 -2.00 24.63 -2.91
N GLY A 543 -0.67 24.76 -2.82
CA GLY A 543 0.22 23.73 -2.26
C GLY A 543 -0.05 23.41 -0.78
N GLN A 544 -0.86 24.23 -0.09
CA GLN A 544 -1.34 23.95 1.26
C GLN A 544 -2.33 22.78 1.32
N ALA A 545 -2.93 22.39 0.19
CA ALA A 545 -3.79 21.21 0.08
C ALA A 545 -2.94 19.92 -0.02
N THR A 546 -2.09 19.67 0.98
CA THR A 546 -1.01 18.67 0.90
C THR A 546 -1.48 17.25 0.65
N ASP A 547 -2.67 16.91 1.17
CA ASP A 547 -3.25 15.57 1.12
C ASP A 547 -4.26 15.40 -0.02
N ARG A 548 -4.27 16.36 -0.97
CA ARG A 548 -5.24 16.43 -2.05
C ARG A 548 -4.55 16.51 -3.40
N THR A 549 -5.29 16.10 -4.42
CA THR A 549 -4.94 16.40 -5.82
C THR A 549 -5.73 17.62 -6.24
N VAL A 550 -5.02 18.71 -6.51
CA VAL A 550 -5.60 19.95 -7.00
C VAL A 550 -5.63 19.87 -8.53
N ILE A 551 -6.81 20.03 -9.11
CA ILE A 551 -6.98 20.26 -10.54
C ILE A 551 -7.10 21.74 -10.79
N PHE A 552 -6.63 22.20 -11.95
CA PHE A 552 -6.79 23.56 -12.39
C PHE A 552 -7.03 23.65 -13.90
N THR A 553 -7.66 24.73 -14.33
CA THR A 553 -7.71 25.15 -15.74
C THR A 553 -7.07 26.53 -15.82
N MET A 554 -6.18 26.71 -16.79
CA MET A 554 -5.34 27.90 -16.93
C MET A 554 -5.38 28.42 -18.35
N ASP A 555 -5.45 29.75 -18.48
CA ASP A 555 -5.14 30.44 -19.72
C ASP A 555 -3.61 30.53 -19.89
N PRO A 556 -3.03 29.83 -20.87
CA PRO A 556 -1.58 29.79 -21.06
C PRO A 556 -0.99 31.16 -21.41
N THR A 557 -1.76 32.09 -21.98
CA THR A 557 -1.26 33.42 -22.36
C THR A 557 -1.12 34.33 -21.15
N THR A 558 -2.16 34.38 -20.29
CA THR A 558 -2.23 35.31 -19.17
C THR A 558 -1.76 34.69 -17.85
N GLY A 559 -1.72 33.36 -17.77
CA GLY A 559 -1.48 32.61 -16.54
C GLY A 559 -2.68 32.58 -15.59
N ARG A 560 -3.79 33.28 -15.91
CA ARG A 560 -5.01 33.25 -15.09
C ARG A 560 -5.55 31.84 -15.03
N PHE A 561 -5.98 31.42 -13.85
CA PHE A 561 -6.39 30.05 -13.61
C PHE A 561 -7.48 29.97 -12.55
N MET A 562 -8.18 28.85 -12.54
CA MET A 562 -9.06 28.43 -11.45
C MET A 562 -8.66 27.03 -11.01
N ALA A 563 -8.77 26.73 -9.72
CA ALA A 563 -8.34 25.46 -9.18
C ALA A 563 -9.24 24.98 -8.03
N THR A 564 -9.39 23.67 -7.90
CA THR A 564 -10.09 23.04 -6.77
C THR A 564 -9.60 21.61 -6.53
N ASP A 565 -10.12 20.96 -5.49
CA ASP A 565 -9.95 19.53 -5.27
C ASP A 565 -10.57 18.72 -6.42
N ARG A 566 -9.83 17.75 -6.96
CA ARG A 566 -10.29 16.83 -8.01
C ARG A 566 -11.64 16.15 -7.70
N LYS A 567 -11.99 15.97 -6.43
CA LYS A 567 -13.26 15.37 -6.03
C LYS A 567 -14.47 16.28 -6.28
N LEU A 568 -14.26 17.60 -6.30
CA LEU A 568 -15.33 18.61 -6.31
C LEU A 568 -15.71 19.10 -7.70
N ALA A 569 -14.78 19.09 -8.65
CA ALA A 569 -15.04 19.58 -10.01
C ALA A 569 -14.32 18.78 -11.07
N GLU A 570 -14.70 19.01 -12.32
CA GLU A 570 -13.95 18.67 -13.50
C GLU A 570 -13.32 19.93 -14.10
N HIS A 571 -12.26 19.77 -14.90
CA HIS A 571 -11.60 20.92 -15.54
C HIS A 571 -12.55 21.78 -16.40
N LEU A 572 -13.60 21.16 -16.96
CA LEU A 572 -14.60 21.84 -17.79
C LEU A 572 -15.47 22.82 -17.00
N ASP A 573 -15.63 22.61 -15.69
CA ASP A 573 -16.43 23.51 -14.85
C ASP A 573 -15.81 24.91 -14.79
N PHE A 574 -14.52 25.07 -15.07
CA PHE A 574 -13.81 26.35 -15.02
C PHE A 574 -13.83 27.15 -16.33
N VAL A 575 -14.08 26.50 -17.46
CA VAL A 575 -13.98 27.11 -18.79
C VAL A 575 -14.88 28.34 -18.95
N PRO A 576 -16.16 28.33 -18.53
CA PRO A 576 -17.05 29.48 -18.69
C PRO A 576 -16.54 30.76 -18.02
N TYR A 577 -15.82 30.62 -16.91
CA TYR A 577 -15.36 31.73 -16.07
C TYR A 577 -14.03 32.34 -16.54
N LEU A 578 -13.23 31.58 -17.30
CA LEU A 578 -12.00 32.08 -17.92
C LEU A 578 -12.26 32.84 -19.24
N LYS A 579 -13.51 32.88 -19.70
CA LYS A 579 -13.96 33.66 -20.88
C LYS A 579 -13.15 33.37 -22.16
N LYS A 580 -12.70 32.13 -22.31
CA LYS A 580 -11.99 31.61 -23.50
C LYS A 580 -12.63 30.29 -23.96
N SER A 581 -12.33 29.91 -25.21
CA SER A 581 -12.67 28.58 -25.69
C SER A 581 -11.89 27.53 -24.90
N ARG A 582 -12.50 26.37 -24.65
CA ARG A 582 -11.81 25.23 -23.99
C ARG A 582 -10.55 24.81 -24.75
N GLU A 583 -10.53 24.99 -26.06
CA GLU A 583 -9.42 24.58 -26.93
C GLU A 583 -8.18 25.48 -26.80
N ASP A 584 -8.36 26.68 -26.24
CA ASP A 584 -7.31 27.67 -26.00
C ASP A 584 -6.80 27.64 -24.55
N LEU A 585 -7.36 26.77 -23.72
CA LEU A 585 -7.03 26.62 -22.31
C LEU A 585 -6.20 25.37 -22.09
N LEU A 586 -5.51 25.34 -20.95
CA LEU A 586 -4.82 24.15 -20.46
C LEU A 586 -5.54 23.60 -19.24
N ARG A 587 -5.56 22.27 -19.14
CA ARG A 587 -5.87 21.59 -17.88
C ARG A 587 -4.58 21.17 -17.19
N GLY A 588 -4.58 21.21 -15.86
CA GLY A 588 -3.44 20.77 -15.08
C GLY A 588 -3.82 20.16 -13.74
N GLU A 589 -2.92 19.35 -13.18
CA GLU A 589 -3.02 18.88 -11.79
C GLU A 589 -1.67 18.91 -11.10
N PHE A 590 -1.72 18.99 -9.78
CA PHE A 590 -0.59 18.69 -8.92
C PHE A 590 -1.08 18.15 -7.57
N SER A 591 -0.16 17.59 -6.79
CA SER A 591 -0.42 17.14 -5.43
C SER A 591 0.72 17.54 -4.50
N GLY A 592 0.41 18.11 -3.34
CA GLY A 592 1.39 18.64 -2.40
C GLY A 592 1.99 19.99 -2.79
N ASP A 593 3.15 20.30 -2.23
CA ASP A 593 3.79 21.59 -2.41
C ASP A 593 4.22 21.82 -3.87
N VAL A 594 3.64 22.86 -4.49
CA VAL A 594 3.96 23.32 -5.84
C VAL A 594 5.45 23.70 -5.94
N SER A 595 6.07 24.14 -4.85
CA SER A 595 7.46 24.57 -4.81
C SER A 595 8.47 23.41 -4.79
N ASP A 596 8.04 22.19 -4.51
CA ASP A 596 8.90 21.00 -4.51
C ASP A 596 9.27 20.62 -5.96
N PRO A 597 10.55 20.73 -6.37
CA PRO A 597 10.95 20.44 -7.75
C PRO A 597 10.80 18.95 -8.11
N LYS A 598 10.77 18.04 -7.13
CA LYS A 598 10.68 16.60 -7.35
C LYS A 598 9.27 16.15 -7.72
N ARG A 599 8.24 16.88 -7.29
CA ARG A 599 6.83 16.55 -7.59
C ARG A 599 6.44 17.15 -8.94
N PRO A 600 6.05 16.35 -9.94
CA PRO A 600 5.66 16.89 -11.23
C PRO A 600 4.36 17.67 -11.14
N LEU A 601 4.31 18.78 -11.86
CA LEU A 601 3.06 19.42 -12.28
C LEU A 601 2.64 18.75 -13.60
N MET A 602 1.36 18.44 -13.75
CA MET A 602 0.85 17.86 -14.99
C MET A 602 0.14 18.94 -15.80
N LEU A 603 0.38 18.99 -17.12
CA LEU A 603 -0.35 19.85 -18.05
C LEU A 603 -0.89 19.03 -19.22
N GLY A 604 -2.01 19.45 -19.78
CA GLY A 604 -2.47 18.92 -21.06
C GLY A 604 -3.64 19.69 -21.63
N VAL A 605 -4.21 19.12 -22.68
CA VAL A 605 -5.28 19.70 -23.48
C VAL A 605 -6.48 18.76 -23.53
N TRP A 606 -7.64 19.24 -23.94
CA TRP A 606 -8.85 18.42 -24.02
C TRP A 606 -8.87 17.51 -25.24
N SER A 607 -8.50 18.06 -26.40
CA SER A 607 -8.58 17.34 -27.66
C SER A 607 -7.35 17.53 -28.53
N VAL A 608 -7.08 16.51 -29.36
CA VAL A 608 -6.09 16.54 -30.44
C VAL A 608 -6.77 15.98 -31.68
N LEU A 609 -6.95 16.81 -32.71
CA LEU A 609 -7.78 16.49 -33.90
C LEU A 609 -6.98 16.05 -35.13
N GLY A 610 -5.65 15.97 -35.01
CA GLY A 610 -4.75 15.56 -36.08
C GLY A 610 -3.32 15.98 -35.78
N GLU A 611 -2.39 15.68 -36.69
CA GLU A 611 -0.96 15.93 -36.47
C GLU A 611 -0.61 17.42 -36.37
N GLU A 612 -1.20 18.27 -37.22
CA GLU A 612 -1.00 19.72 -37.17
C GLU A 612 -1.55 20.33 -35.87
N ASP A 613 -2.75 19.89 -35.46
CA ASP A 613 -3.36 20.31 -34.19
C ASP A 613 -2.51 19.85 -33.01
N ALA A 614 -2.00 18.60 -33.03
CA ALA A 614 -1.13 18.07 -31.98
C ALA A 614 0.09 18.97 -31.75
N ARG A 615 0.76 19.42 -32.82
CA ARG A 615 1.88 20.38 -32.72
C ARG A 615 1.44 21.70 -32.09
N GLY A 616 0.28 22.23 -32.51
CA GLY A 616 -0.34 23.41 -31.91
C GLY A 616 -0.61 23.24 -30.41
N LYS A 617 -1.10 22.07 -29.98
CA LYS A 617 -1.35 21.75 -28.58
C LYS A 617 -0.07 21.65 -27.75
N VAL A 618 1.02 21.08 -28.26
CA VAL A 618 2.32 21.11 -27.56
C VAL A 618 2.80 22.56 -27.41
N ALA A 619 2.67 23.37 -28.45
CA ALA A 619 3.04 24.79 -28.40
C ALA A 619 2.21 25.56 -27.34
N LEU A 620 0.92 25.23 -27.22
CA LEU A 620 0.03 25.76 -26.19
C LEU A 620 0.49 25.37 -24.78
N VAL A 621 0.86 24.09 -24.57
CA VAL A 621 1.39 23.62 -23.28
C VAL A 621 2.72 24.30 -22.95
N ARG A 622 3.59 24.53 -23.93
CA ARG A 622 4.82 25.30 -23.76
C ARG A 622 4.56 26.74 -23.33
N GLU A 623 3.56 27.41 -23.91
CA GLU A 623 3.20 28.75 -23.46
C GLU A 623 2.66 28.76 -22.02
N GLY A 624 1.91 27.72 -21.63
CA GLY A 624 1.55 27.48 -20.23
C GLY A 624 2.77 27.34 -19.31
N ALA A 625 3.78 26.57 -19.73
CA ALA A 625 5.03 26.44 -18.98
C ALA A 625 5.74 27.80 -18.81
N ARG A 626 5.80 28.62 -19.87
CA ARG A 626 6.33 29.99 -19.80
C ARG A 626 5.55 30.87 -18.84
N SER A 627 4.23 30.79 -18.84
CA SER A 627 3.38 31.49 -17.87
C SER A 627 3.67 31.08 -16.43
N LEU A 628 3.82 29.78 -16.14
CA LEU A 628 4.18 29.31 -14.80
C LEU A 628 5.57 29.82 -14.37
N LEU A 629 6.54 29.91 -15.28
CA LEU A 629 7.84 30.52 -15.00
C LEU A 629 7.71 32.03 -14.69
N ARG A 630 6.89 32.77 -15.44
CA ARG A 630 6.59 34.19 -15.17
C ARG A 630 5.92 34.37 -13.80
N MET A 631 5.10 33.42 -13.39
CA MET A 631 4.50 33.34 -12.04
C MET A 631 5.52 32.91 -10.96
N GLY A 632 6.80 32.75 -11.31
CA GLY A 632 7.87 32.46 -10.34
C GLY A 632 7.89 31.01 -9.87
N ILE A 633 7.32 30.07 -10.62
CA ILE A 633 7.62 28.64 -10.45
C ILE A 633 9.03 28.38 -10.95
N LYS A 634 9.79 27.55 -10.21
CA LYS A 634 11.21 27.33 -10.51
C LYS A 634 11.38 26.56 -11.82
N ARG A 635 12.48 26.86 -12.54
CA ARG A 635 12.76 26.26 -13.85
C ARG A 635 12.94 24.75 -13.77
N GLU A 636 13.54 24.27 -12.69
CA GLU A 636 13.78 22.87 -12.39
C GLU A 636 12.52 22.09 -11.96
N LYS A 637 11.36 22.74 -11.84
CA LYS A 637 10.10 22.05 -11.50
C LYS A 637 9.77 21.03 -12.58
N ARG A 638 9.59 19.77 -12.17
CA ARG A 638 9.17 18.70 -13.08
C ARG A 638 7.79 18.96 -13.66
N LEU A 639 7.64 18.62 -14.93
CA LEU A 639 6.45 18.72 -15.75
C LEU A 639 6.20 17.36 -16.40
N GLY A 640 4.96 16.89 -16.36
CA GLY A 640 4.47 15.75 -17.13
C GLY A 640 3.24 16.12 -17.96
N PHE A 641 2.88 15.26 -18.92
CA PHE A 641 1.72 15.47 -19.77
C PHE A 641 0.51 14.61 -19.36
N TYR A 642 -0.67 15.18 -19.51
CA TYR A 642 -1.94 14.45 -19.43
C TYR A 642 -2.29 13.80 -20.77
N SER A 643 -2.90 12.61 -20.72
CA SER A 643 -3.54 11.99 -21.87
C SER A 643 -4.73 12.84 -22.32
N SER A 644 -4.81 13.18 -23.60
CA SER A 644 -5.93 13.94 -24.17
C SER A 644 -7.26 13.22 -23.95
N THR A 645 -8.35 13.95 -23.68
CA THR A 645 -9.67 13.35 -23.46
C THR A 645 -10.25 12.82 -24.76
N PHE A 646 -9.94 13.48 -25.87
CA PHE A 646 -10.39 13.10 -27.20
C PHE A 646 -9.23 13.18 -28.19
N VAL A 647 -8.92 12.08 -28.86
CA VAL A 647 -7.88 12.02 -29.89
C VAL A 647 -8.54 11.54 -31.18
N GLN A 648 -8.46 12.37 -32.22
CA GLN A 648 -8.89 12.05 -33.56
C GLN A 648 -7.64 12.06 -34.45
N GLY A 649 -7.10 10.87 -34.74
CA GLY A 649 -5.88 10.70 -35.51
C GLY A 649 -4.86 9.83 -34.80
N ALA A 650 -3.72 9.62 -35.44
CA ALA A 650 -2.69 8.69 -34.98
C ALA A 650 -1.69 9.31 -33.99
N THR A 651 -1.95 10.50 -33.43
CA THR A 651 -0.94 11.27 -32.66
C THR A 651 -1.54 11.97 -31.45
N ASP A 652 -0.87 11.87 -30.30
CA ASP A 652 -1.22 12.58 -29.05
C ASP A 652 0.05 13.02 -28.29
N LEU A 653 -0.12 13.78 -27.21
CA LEU A 653 0.91 14.14 -26.24
C LEU A 653 1.53 12.89 -25.61
N ASN A 654 2.86 12.84 -25.59
CA ASN A 654 3.61 11.72 -25.04
C ASN A 654 3.66 11.77 -23.50
N THR A 655 2.67 11.14 -22.87
CA THR A 655 2.53 11.06 -21.40
C THR A 655 3.65 10.29 -20.68
N TYR A 656 4.52 9.58 -21.41
CA TYR A 656 5.67 8.88 -20.83
C TYR A 656 6.88 9.79 -20.61
N ILE A 657 6.87 10.99 -21.18
CA ILE A 657 7.96 11.96 -21.00
C ILE A 657 7.71 12.78 -19.74
N THR A 658 8.73 12.90 -18.91
CA THR A 658 8.82 13.89 -17.85
C THR A 658 10.03 14.78 -18.14
N LEU A 659 9.83 16.09 -18.08
CA LEU A 659 10.87 17.09 -18.28
C LEU A 659 10.71 18.20 -17.23
N THR A 660 11.47 19.27 -17.32
CA THR A 660 11.35 20.45 -16.47
C THR A 660 10.60 21.58 -17.18
N LEU A 661 10.02 22.51 -16.42
CA LEU A 661 9.39 23.71 -16.99
C LEU A 661 10.36 24.50 -17.86
N GLY A 662 11.64 24.61 -17.44
CA GLY A 662 12.68 25.30 -18.20
C GLY A 662 12.97 24.64 -19.55
N GLU A 663 13.11 23.31 -19.57
CA GLU A 663 13.36 22.55 -20.81
C GLU A 663 12.23 22.74 -21.82
N LEU A 664 10.96 22.68 -21.40
CA LEU A 664 9.85 22.88 -22.32
C LEU A 664 9.78 24.34 -22.79
N ALA A 665 9.92 25.30 -21.87
CA ALA A 665 9.76 26.72 -22.15
C ALA A 665 10.78 27.24 -23.19
N ASP A 666 12.00 26.73 -23.14
CA ASP A 666 13.10 27.13 -24.03
C ASP A 666 13.13 26.33 -25.35
N MET A 667 12.30 25.29 -25.47
CA MET A 667 12.29 24.40 -26.64
C MET A 667 11.93 25.17 -27.93
N PRO A 668 12.72 25.04 -29.02
CA PRO A 668 12.38 25.63 -30.31
C PRO A 668 11.23 24.88 -30.99
N ASP A 669 10.49 25.58 -31.87
CA ASP A 669 9.29 25.03 -32.54
C ASP A 669 9.57 23.73 -33.30
N GLY A 670 10.73 23.64 -33.97
CA GLY A 670 11.13 22.47 -34.75
C GLY A 670 11.43 21.21 -33.94
N GLU A 671 11.48 21.30 -32.60
CA GLU A 671 11.74 20.14 -31.73
C GLU A 671 10.51 19.70 -30.93
N LEU A 672 9.36 20.39 -31.06
CA LEU A 672 8.14 20.07 -30.32
C LEU A 672 7.54 18.70 -30.69
N GLU A 673 7.80 18.21 -31.90
CA GLU A 673 7.36 16.89 -32.36
C GLU A 673 7.88 15.75 -31.49
N ARG A 674 9.00 15.94 -30.78
CA ARG A 674 9.56 14.94 -29.85
C ARG A 674 8.66 14.65 -28.66
N TYR A 675 7.69 15.52 -28.37
CA TYR A 675 6.72 15.36 -27.29
C TYR A 675 5.40 14.76 -27.75
N LEU A 676 5.33 14.30 -28.99
CA LEU A 676 4.20 13.58 -29.54
C LEU A 676 4.51 12.08 -29.60
N VAL A 677 3.48 11.25 -29.53
CA VAL A 677 3.56 9.79 -29.67
C VAL A 677 2.49 9.32 -30.62
N CYS A 678 2.80 8.27 -31.40
CA CYS A 678 1.79 7.61 -32.19
C CYS A 678 0.86 6.78 -31.31
N VAL A 679 -0.45 6.97 -31.47
CA VAL A 679 -1.47 6.23 -30.71
C VAL A 679 -1.97 5.09 -31.60
N GLU A 680 -1.89 3.84 -31.12
CA GLU A 680 -2.40 2.66 -31.84
C GLU A 680 -3.94 2.76 -32.02
N GLU A 681 -4.46 2.25 -33.15
CA GLU A 681 -5.85 2.41 -33.62
C GLU A 681 -6.94 2.02 -32.59
N GLU A 682 -6.64 1.25 -31.55
CA GLU A 682 -7.58 0.85 -30.49
C GLU A 682 -8.10 2.03 -29.64
N TRP A 683 -7.50 3.23 -29.72
CA TRP A 683 -7.93 4.43 -29.00
C TRP A 683 -8.75 5.42 -29.84
N ILE A 684 -8.97 5.13 -31.13
CA ILE A 684 -9.80 5.93 -32.02
C ILE A 684 -11.28 5.53 -31.79
N GLY A 685 -11.81 5.90 -30.63
CA GLY A 685 -13.15 5.50 -30.23
C GLY A 685 -13.62 6.27 -29.01
N GLY A 686 -13.99 7.53 -29.22
CA GLY A 686 -14.83 8.23 -28.24
C GLY A 686 -16.12 7.44 -28.02
N LEU A 687 -16.59 7.43 -26.77
CA LEU A 687 -17.92 6.96 -26.38
C LEU A 687 -18.99 7.61 -27.26
N ALA A 688 -19.35 6.94 -28.34
CA ALA A 688 -20.62 7.09 -29.01
C ALA A 688 -21.52 5.95 -28.50
N SER A 689 -22.26 6.24 -27.45
CA SER A 689 -23.46 5.50 -27.08
C SER A 689 -24.45 6.52 -26.54
N ASP A 690 -25.45 6.83 -27.37
CA ASP A 690 -26.75 7.47 -27.13
C ASP A 690 -26.95 8.41 -25.91
#